data_AF-A0A7H8QNW9-F1
#
_entry.id   AF-A0A7H8QNW9-F1
#
_cell.length_a   1.000
_cell.length_b   1.000
_cell.length_c   1.000
_cell.angle_alpha   90.00
_cell.angle_beta   90.00
_cell.angle_gamma   90.00
#
_symmetry.space_group_name_H-M   'P 1'
#
loop_
_entity.id
_entity.type
_entity.pdbx_description
1 polymer ?
#
loop_
_entity_poly.entity_id
_entity_poly.type
_entity_poly.pdbx_seq_one_letter_code
_entity_poly.pdbx_strand_id
1 'polypeptide(L)'
;MSPAPVISESSPASMAKEAKGGLKMNSGTANSLTFKHYTYPASSQRPPVPAPKRRRIAEPLSVDSSVSQNTANTLHENNGLCQLPHQIHFQTNSTLDGSFSSQSATTDRFSRDGFDSEASNYNTPNTSASIISAISQKQSMSPSILLTTGLDTANTLAAARNPPTTTLDTKPEYEREAPDYEQFKPRSSIPSGLPGPVYAQQCITAAYSSRLNPFALHEGEQEALGDHLCHLHVTTYLNIRNGILRLWTRNPMISVTREEALGCAKDARWMGLADFAYEWLVRNGYINFGCVEVPEADLLPKKGRRKDDGRVIVIVGAGVAGLACARQLEGLYQQYRDRIGSLKVIVLEGRRRIGGRIYSHPLKSHKEILLPKGLRPTAEMGAHIIVGFDRGNPLDPVIRSQLALRYHLLRDISTIYDIDGSPVDEVQDAMDERLYNDVLDRSGNYRHKTLINTTAEGDRDMMYHGRDITVSDGVTVRQFEEARAAGTHHLLLPAARLRRGIGHNASRILPPPSSQMADAPDEELPAAMECQNMGWKLRDGVSARDDLDLDKIAKASSSQTLGAVMDEGVGQYQRMLPLTPKDMRLMNWHYANLEYANATNLNGLSLSGWDQDMGNEFEGEHGQIIGGYQQLPRGLWALPTKLDVRTNETVTKITYDTTGIGKTTVHTENGPIAADHVVYTGSLGTLKHRSVDFSPPLPDWKTGAIDRLGFGVLNKVILVFDHVFWDSNRDMFGLLREAEVPGSMSQASYARNRGRFYLFWNCVKTAGVPLLIALMAGDAAHQAESMADAEIVAEVTSELRNIFKSSPVPDPLETIVTRWKSDKFTRGTYSFVAADALPGDYDLMAKGVGNLHFAGEATCGTHPATVHGAFLSGLRAATDIMDNILGPIAVPKPLVPAKEGEVIGPYNGGFINANLAAEKVTTPKKEFTPKSKPKPKPKPKPNTTATTTLPTETPTTLSKEQQLYNDALQTHLHNTIGSPPAKPGKIALNPFLTFQKDYWIRAKQKCENNKRAATNDPNAKAARDEVRAVLGQMWREADEQTQRPYHEQMAVNRQTNNEVLETWKGQMAEYEKRRAEETGAWERQNPYDKWVGENLNVGHV
;
A
#
# COMPACT_ATOMS: atom_id res chain seq x y z
N MET A 1 25.27 31.96 43.37
CA MET A 1 25.26 33.14 44.28
C MET A 1 25.77 34.34 43.50
N SER A 2 25.24 35.53 43.76
CA SER A 2 25.79 36.83 43.33
C SER A 2 26.17 37.62 44.61
N PRO A 3 27.15 38.54 44.57
CA PRO A 3 26.93 39.90 44.06
C PRO A 3 28.13 40.54 43.32
N ALA A 4 27.99 41.82 42.96
CA ALA A 4 29.02 42.74 42.39
C ALA A 4 29.54 43.72 43.49
N PRO A 5 30.13 44.94 43.30
CA PRO A 5 30.37 45.77 42.08
C PRO A 5 31.68 46.66 42.04
N VAL A 6 31.68 47.72 41.17
CA VAL A 6 32.54 48.94 41.01
C VAL A 6 34.03 48.79 40.60
N ILE A 7 34.73 49.79 40.00
CA ILE A 7 34.41 51.20 39.60
C ILE A 7 34.43 51.30 38.03
N SER A 8 35.00 52.20 37.17
CA SER A 8 35.57 53.59 37.06
C SER A 8 35.94 53.82 35.56
N GLU A 9 36.21 54.98 34.94
CA GLU A 9 35.88 56.44 34.99
C GLU A 9 36.62 57.15 33.80
N SER A 10 36.34 58.38 33.32
CA SER A 10 35.11 59.17 33.08
C SER A 10 35.40 60.44 32.20
N SER A 11 34.36 61.18 31.77
CA SER A 11 34.35 62.61 31.34
C SER A 11 35.00 63.07 29.99
N PRO A 12 34.60 64.24 29.38
CA PRO A 12 33.41 65.10 29.60
C PRO A 12 32.64 65.72 28.37
N ALA A 13 31.34 66.02 28.58
CA ALA A 13 30.56 67.24 28.19
C ALA A 13 30.13 67.65 26.73
N SER A 14 28.79 67.75 26.48
CA SER A 14 27.99 69.02 26.27
C SER A 14 26.86 69.08 25.17
N MET A 15 25.61 69.23 25.65
CA MET A 15 24.33 69.86 25.20
C MET A 15 23.90 70.26 23.74
N ALA A 16 22.58 70.03 23.49
CA ALA A 16 21.57 70.85 22.72
C ALA A 16 21.57 70.81 21.16
N LYS A 17 20.49 71.13 20.39
CA LYS A 17 19.08 71.60 20.66
C LYS A 17 18.11 71.27 19.48
N GLU A 18 16.83 71.66 19.57
CA GLU A 18 15.74 71.36 18.61
C GLU A 18 15.49 72.39 17.46
N ALA A 19 14.89 71.87 16.37
CA ALA A 19 13.82 72.47 15.51
C ALA A 19 14.08 73.63 14.50
N LYS A 20 13.17 73.67 13.50
CA LYS A 20 12.99 74.57 12.31
C LYS A 20 13.71 74.12 11.01
N GLY A 21 13.17 74.36 9.80
CA GLY A 21 11.80 74.81 9.47
C GLY A 21 11.60 75.57 8.14
N GLY A 22 11.58 74.90 6.97
CA GLY A 22 11.10 75.44 5.68
C GLY A 22 12.03 76.44 4.94
N LEU A 23 11.70 77.02 3.77
CA LEU A 23 10.63 76.71 2.77
C LEU A 23 10.84 77.53 1.44
N LYS A 24 10.71 76.91 0.24
CA LYS A 24 10.59 77.54 -1.13
C LYS A 24 11.78 78.46 -1.58
N MET A 25 11.99 78.90 -2.84
CA MET A 25 11.37 78.84 -4.19
C MET A 25 12.45 78.48 -5.25
N ASN A 26 12.26 77.96 -6.48
CA ASN A 26 11.16 77.85 -7.45
C ASN A 26 11.17 78.86 -8.63
N SER A 27 11.94 78.56 -9.70
CA SER A 27 11.85 79.12 -11.07
C SER A 27 12.75 78.32 -12.04
N GLY A 28 12.41 78.03 -13.32
CA GLY A 28 11.13 78.21 -14.03
C GLY A 28 11.18 77.79 -15.52
N THR A 29 10.18 77.01 -15.95
CA THR A 29 9.57 76.94 -17.31
C THR A 29 10.42 76.84 -18.60
N ALA A 30 10.42 75.64 -19.22
CA ALA A 30 10.18 75.38 -20.66
C ALA A 30 10.04 73.85 -20.86
N ASN A 31 9.16 73.25 -21.68
CA ASN A 31 7.96 73.73 -22.40
C ASN A 31 6.86 72.64 -22.30
N SER A 32 5.61 72.94 -22.69
CA SER A 32 4.43 72.11 -22.42
C SER A 32 3.71 71.63 -23.70
N LEU A 33 3.15 70.40 -23.70
CA LEU A 33 1.68 70.18 -23.80
C LEU A 33 1.27 68.69 -23.89
N THR A 34 0.41 68.28 -22.96
CA THR A 34 -0.64 67.23 -23.02
C THR A 34 -0.40 65.87 -23.71
N PHE A 35 -0.64 64.80 -22.95
CA PHE A 35 -1.53 63.71 -23.36
C PHE A 35 -2.64 63.51 -22.31
N LYS A 36 -3.83 63.06 -22.72
CA LYS A 36 -5.05 63.03 -21.90
C LYS A 36 -5.30 61.64 -21.27
N HIS A 37 -6.00 61.62 -20.13
CA HIS A 37 -6.76 60.44 -19.71
C HIS A 37 -7.70 59.96 -20.83
N TYR A 38 -7.88 58.64 -20.93
CA TYR A 38 -9.05 58.05 -21.58
C TYR A 38 -9.77 57.10 -20.61
N THR A 39 -11.09 57.18 -20.62
CA THR A 39 -12.00 56.41 -19.77
C THR A 39 -12.32 55.05 -20.36
N TYR A 40 -12.46 54.03 -19.52
CA TYR A 40 -13.12 52.78 -19.89
C TYR A 40 -14.64 53.02 -20.07
N PRO A 41 -15.23 52.69 -21.23
CA PRO A 41 -16.68 52.78 -21.42
C PRO A 41 -17.40 51.55 -20.85
N ALA A 42 -18.55 51.77 -20.20
CA ALA A 42 -19.38 50.71 -19.65
C ALA A 42 -20.59 50.40 -20.56
N SER A 43 -20.86 49.09 -20.75
CA SER A 43 -22.15 48.47 -21.07
C SER A 43 -23.11 49.11 -22.09
N SER A 44 -23.36 48.39 -23.19
CA SER A 44 -24.63 48.45 -23.94
C SER A 44 -25.16 47.06 -24.30
N GLN A 45 -26.12 46.59 -23.50
CA GLN A 45 -27.21 45.64 -23.78
C GLN A 45 -27.00 44.51 -24.83
N ARG A 46 -27.12 43.25 -24.38
CA ARG A 46 -27.52 42.12 -25.25
C ARG A 46 -29.05 42.01 -25.28
N PRO A 47 -29.69 41.75 -26.44
CA PRO A 47 -31.13 41.46 -26.50
C PRO A 47 -31.44 40.03 -26.02
N PRO A 48 -32.66 39.76 -25.50
CA PRO A 48 -33.04 38.47 -24.92
C PRO A 48 -33.69 37.50 -25.92
N VAL A 49 -33.26 36.24 -25.91
CA VAL A 49 -33.91 35.09 -26.59
C VAL A 49 -33.65 33.81 -25.75
N PRO A 50 -34.49 32.77 -25.82
CA PRO A 50 -35.20 32.35 -24.62
C PRO A 50 -34.83 30.95 -24.09
N ALA A 51 -35.36 30.61 -22.91
CA ALA A 51 -35.12 29.32 -22.25
C ALA A 51 -35.64 28.12 -23.08
N PRO A 52 -34.79 27.10 -23.36
CA PRO A 52 -35.24 25.86 -23.97
C PRO A 52 -36.05 25.04 -22.97
N LYS A 53 -37.30 24.71 -23.33
CA LYS A 53 -38.19 23.87 -22.53
C LYS A 53 -37.73 22.41 -22.54
N ARG A 54 -37.98 21.67 -21.45
CA ARG A 54 -37.95 20.19 -21.45
C ARG A 54 -38.79 19.65 -22.62
N ARG A 55 -38.19 18.81 -23.48
CA ARG A 55 -38.93 17.76 -24.19
C ARG A 55 -38.07 16.50 -24.35
N ARG A 56 -38.64 15.38 -23.89
CA ARG A 56 -38.19 14.02 -24.24
C ARG A 56 -38.47 13.78 -25.74
N ILE A 57 -37.67 12.94 -26.40
CA ILE A 57 -38.07 11.65 -27.05
C ILE A 57 -36.96 11.21 -28.04
N ALA A 58 -36.66 9.91 -27.96
CA ALA A 58 -36.04 8.96 -28.92
C ALA A 58 -35.21 9.43 -30.16
N GLU A 59 -34.07 8.76 -30.39
CA GLU A 59 -33.89 7.65 -31.36
C GLU A 59 -34.98 7.38 -32.45
N PRO A 60 -34.69 6.63 -33.54
CA PRO A 60 -33.44 5.91 -33.89
C PRO A 60 -33.04 6.02 -35.41
N LEU A 61 -32.21 5.06 -35.87
CA LEU A 61 -32.03 4.54 -37.24
C LEU A 61 -31.12 5.28 -38.26
N SER A 62 -29.94 4.67 -38.42
CA SER A 62 -29.30 4.22 -39.68
C SER A 62 -30.10 4.24 -40.99
N VAL A 63 -29.38 4.39 -42.13
CA VAL A 63 -29.12 3.30 -43.11
C VAL A 63 -27.98 3.68 -44.08
N ASP A 64 -27.40 2.67 -44.72
CA ASP A 64 -26.12 2.65 -45.45
C ASP A 64 -26.02 3.39 -46.79
N SER A 65 -24.76 3.74 -47.12
CA SER A 65 -24.12 3.63 -48.46
C SER A 65 -24.63 4.43 -49.67
N SER A 66 -23.70 5.01 -50.44
CA SER A 66 -23.19 4.40 -51.69
C SER A 66 -22.65 5.41 -52.74
N VAL A 67 -21.69 4.95 -53.55
CA VAL A 67 -21.50 5.25 -55.00
C VAL A 67 -21.24 6.73 -55.43
N SER A 68 -19.94 7.04 -55.54
CA SER A 68 -19.24 7.37 -56.82
C SER A 68 -19.28 8.75 -57.52
N GLN A 69 -18.20 8.95 -58.29
CA GLN A 69 -18.03 9.72 -59.55
C GLN A 69 -17.89 11.26 -59.53
N ASN A 70 -16.61 11.67 -59.59
CA ASN A 70 -15.99 12.50 -60.64
C ASN A 70 -16.90 13.28 -61.61
N THR A 71 -16.73 14.60 -61.65
CA THR A 71 -16.57 15.43 -62.87
C THR A 71 -15.86 16.75 -62.49
N ALA A 72 -15.19 17.51 -63.36
CA ALA A 72 -14.37 17.22 -64.56
C ALA A 72 -13.67 18.54 -65.01
N ASN A 73 -12.54 18.46 -65.72
CA ASN A 73 -12.03 19.48 -66.68
C ASN A 73 -11.55 20.85 -66.10
N THR A 74 -10.62 21.64 -66.70
CA THR A 74 -9.79 21.54 -67.94
C THR A 74 -8.68 22.62 -67.99
N LEU A 75 -7.54 22.32 -68.67
CA LEU A 75 -6.59 23.26 -69.38
C LEU A 75 -5.80 24.28 -68.49
N HIS A 76 -4.62 24.86 -68.79
CA HIS A 76 -3.56 24.85 -69.85
C HIS A 76 -2.20 25.18 -69.12
N GLU A 77 -0.97 25.20 -69.68
CA GLU A 77 -0.22 24.44 -70.71
C GLU A 77 1.23 25.02 -70.86
N ASN A 78 2.23 24.24 -71.32
CA ASN A 78 3.60 24.65 -71.75
C ASN A 78 4.59 25.20 -70.68
N ASN A 79 5.93 25.03 -70.73
CA ASN A 79 6.89 24.24 -71.54
C ASN A 79 8.23 24.15 -70.73
N GLY A 80 9.15 23.18 -70.86
CA GLY A 80 9.16 21.90 -71.60
C GLY A 80 10.59 21.30 -71.73
N LEU A 81 10.69 19.97 -71.98
CA LEU A 81 11.87 19.21 -72.49
C LEU A 81 13.10 19.01 -71.54
N CYS A 82 13.91 17.93 -71.59
CA CYS A 82 13.96 16.78 -72.52
C CYS A 82 14.62 15.49 -71.95
N GLN A 83 14.42 14.37 -72.68
CA GLN A 83 15.20 13.11 -72.75
C GLN A 83 15.04 11.96 -71.70
N LEU A 84 14.75 10.77 -72.27
CA LEU A 84 14.86 9.37 -71.78
C LEU A 84 16.03 8.70 -72.61
N PRO A 85 16.25 7.36 -72.77
CA PRO A 85 15.51 6.15 -72.31
C PRO A 85 16.40 4.91 -71.94
N HIS A 86 15.77 3.71 -71.93
CA HIS A 86 16.33 2.33 -72.09
C HIS A 86 16.77 1.55 -70.82
N GLN A 87 16.58 0.22 -70.69
CA GLN A 87 15.88 -0.79 -71.54
C GLN A 87 15.50 -2.10 -70.77
N ILE A 88 14.31 -2.67 -71.07
CA ILE A 88 14.01 -4.10 -71.42
C ILE A 88 14.22 -5.22 -70.33
N HIS A 89 13.54 -6.40 -70.29
CA HIS A 89 12.67 -7.13 -71.25
C HIS A 89 11.55 -8.07 -70.66
N PHE A 90 11.18 -9.08 -71.45
CA PHE A 90 10.15 -10.16 -71.43
C PHE A 90 10.27 -11.32 -70.38
N GLN A 91 9.16 -11.94 -69.90
CA GLN A 91 8.41 -13.19 -70.30
C GLN A 91 9.09 -14.55 -69.91
N THR A 92 8.43 -15.71 -69.67
CA THR A 92 7.01 -16.15 -69.53
C THR A 92 6.90 -17.56 -68.87
N ASN A 93 5.72 -17.91 -68.35
CA ASN A 93 5.05 -19.24 -68.33
C ASN A 93 5.68 -20.53 -67.69
N SER A 94 5.07 -20.94 -66.56
CA SER A 94 4.31 -22.20 -66.32
C SER A 94 4.95 -23.61 -66.16
N THR A 95 4.16 -24.46 -65.46
CA THR A 95 4.05 -25.95 -65.48
C THR A 95 5.10 -26.85 -64.78
N LEU A 96 4.67 -27.34 -63.59
CA LEU A 96 4.48 -28.76 -63.16
C LEU A 96 5.60 -29.83 -63.16
N ASP A 97 5.57 -30.59 -62.06
CA ASP A 97 5.91 -32.01 -61.85
C ASP A 97 7.34 -32.56 -62.11
N GLY A 98 7.71 -33.58 -61.32
CA GLY A 98 8.72 -34.57 -61.72
C GLY A 98 9.83 -34.88 -60.70
N SER A 99 9.58 -35.86 -59.82
CA SER A 99 10.63 -36.65 -59.14
C SER A 99 11.36 -37.59 -60.14
N PHE A 100 12.40 -38.38 -59.85
CA PHE A 100 12.93 -38.97 -58.61
C PHE A 100 14.37 -39.46 -58.89
N SER A 101 15.27 -39.49 -57.90
CA SER A 101 16.34 -40.51 -57.82
C SER A 101 16.82 -40.68 -56.36
N SER A 102 17.46 -41.80 -56.05
CA SER A 102 17.72 -42.21 -54.66
C SER A 102 18.94 -43.10 -54.47
N GLN A 103 19.63 -42.91 -53.35
CA GLN A 103 20.62 -43.79 -52.68
C GLN A 103 20.92 -43.12 -51.31
N SER A 104 21.25 -43.79 -50.20
CA SER A 104 20.94 -45.13 -49.63
C SER A 104 21.77 -45.23 -48.31
N ALA A 105 21.48 -46.20 -47.42
CA ALA A 105 22.09 -46.40 -46.09
C ALA A 105 21.62 -45.38 -45.01
N THR A 106 20.80 -45.72 -43.99
CA THR A 106 20.97 -46.64 -42.82
C THR A 106 21.93 -46.08 -41.75
N THR A 107 21.59 -46.00 -40.45
CA THR A 107 20.38 -46.43 -39.69
C THR A 107 20.37 -45.81 -38.28
N ASP A 108 19.18 -45.61 -37.70
CA ASP A 108 18.80 -45.75 -36.26
C ASP A 108 19.66 -45.11 -35.11
N ARG A 109 19.13 -44.63 -33.98
CA ARG A 109 17.75 -44.34 -33.48
C ARG A 109 17.83 -43.57 -32.15
N PHE A 110 16.76 -42.83 -31.80
CA PHE A 110 16.23 -42.50 -30.46
C PHE A 110 17.20 -42.14 -29.28
N SER A 111 16.89 -41.18 -28.39
CA SER A 111 15.66 -40.41 -28.19
C SER A 111 15.92 -39.15 -27.34
N ARG A 112 15.22 -38.06 -27.68
CA ARG A 112 14.38 -37.26 -26.77
C ARG A 112 14.84 -37.13 -25.30
N ASP A 113 15.24 -35.92 -24.91
CA ASP A 113 14.34 -35.03 -24.13
C ASP A 113 14.80 -33.55 -24.26
N GLY A 114 13.94 -32.62 -23.83
CA GLY A 114 14.21 -31.19 -23.83
C GLY A 114 12.98 -30.39 -23.39
N PHE A 115 13.20 -29.21 -22.82
CA PHE A 115 12.15 -28.24 -22.47
C PHE A 115 12.76 -26.83 -22.46
N ASP A 116 12.25 -25.93 -23.31
CA ASP A 116 12.59 -24.51 -23.25
C ASP A 116 11.52 -23.63 -23.93
N SER A 117 11.38 -22.40 -23.44
CA SER A 117 10.73 -21.21 -24.03
C SER A 117 9.27 -21.26 -24.56
N GLU A 118 8.49 -20.24 -24.13
CA GLU A 118 7.29 -19.67 -24.78
C GLU A 118 6.04 -20.58 -24.99
N ALA A 119 4.79 -20.07 -25.05
CA ALA A 119 4.32 -18.70 -25.25
C ALA A 119 3.05 -18.37 -24.43
N SER A 120 2.79 -17.06 -24.27
CA SER A 120 1.53 -16.56 -23.71
C SER A 120 0.37 -16.65 -24.72
N ASN A 121 -0.85 -16.97 -24.26
CA ASN A 121 -2.04 -16.95 -25.12
C ASN A 121 -3.32 -16.60 -24.33
N TYR A 122 -3.65 -15.31 -24.25
CA TYR A 122 -4.92 -14.82 -23.75
C TYR A 122 -6.01 -14.96 -24.84
N ASN A 123 -6.81 -16.02 -24.79
CA ASN A 123 -7.96 -16.19 -25.68
C ASN A 123 -9.25 -15.67 -25.04
N THR A 124 -9.77 -14.54 -25.54
CA THR A 124 -11.08 -13.99 -25.18
C THR A 124 -12.19 -14.63 -26.02
N PRO A 125 -13.22 -15.26 -25.41
CA PRO A 125 -14.42 -15.67 -26.14
C PRO A 125 -15.32 -14.45 -26.37
N ASN A 126 -15.31 -13.88 -27.57
CA ASN A 126 -16.20 -12.77 -27.93
C ASN A 126 -17.48 -13.29 -28.61
N THR A 127 -18.56 -13.49 -27.85
CA THR A 127 -19.86 -13.94 -28.38
C THR A 127 -21.02 -13.08 -27.87
N SER A 128 -21.32 -12.00 -28.59
CA SER A 128 -22.49 -11.16 -28.35
C SER A 128 -23.67 -11.62 -29.21
N ALA A 129 -24.60 -12.41 -28.63
CA ALA A 129 -25.82 -12.82 -29.31
C ALA A 129 -26.95 -13.18 -28.32
N SER A 130 -27.89 -12.27 -28.09
CA SER A 130 -29.19 -12.55 -27.48
C SER A 130 -30.27 -11.75 -28.19
N ILE A 131 -31.21 -12.47 -28.81
CA ILE A 131 -32.22 -11.98 -29.75
C ILE A 131 -33.27 -11.10 -29.04
N ILE A 132 -33.66 -10.00 -29.68
CA ILE A 132 -34.86 -9.24 -29.30
C ILE A 132 -36.10 -10.04 -29.68
N SER A 133 -37.01 -10.25 -28.73
CA SER A 133 -38.41 -10.56 -29.01
C SER A 133 -39.31 -9.50 -28.35
N ALA A 134 -40.48 -9.26 -28.96
CA ALA A 134 -41.42 -8.22 -28.54
C ALA A 134 -42.86 -8.68 -28.80
N ILE A 135 -43.84 -7.94 -28.26
CA ILE A 135 -45.30 -8.18 -28.36
C ILE A 135 -45.73 -9.35 -27.43
N SER A 136 -46.81 -9.28 -26.63
CA SER A 136 -48.04 -8.46 -26.74
C SER A 136 -48.52 -7.80 -25.43
N GLN A 137 -49.73 -7.24 -25.47
CA GLN A 137 -50.36 -6.33 -24.50
C GLN A 137 -51.40 -7.01 -23.58
N LYS A 138 -51.86 -6.25 -22.56
CA LYS A 138 -53.12 -6.42 -21.79
C LYS A 138 -53.12 -7.60 -20.80
N GLN A 139 -53.96 -7.63 -19.75
CA GLN A 139 -55.06 -6.74 -19.35
C GLN A 139 -55.17 -6.62 -17.82
N SER A 140 -55.87 -5.59 -17.33
CA SER A 140 -56.22 -5.45 -15.91
C SER A 140 -57.45 -6.29 -15.53
N MET A 141 -57.46 -6.89 -14.34
CA MET A 141 -58.68 -7.06 -13.54
C MET A 141 -58.36 -7.03 -12.04
N SER A 142 -59.19 -6.31 -11.28
CA SER A 142 -59.34 -6.49 -9.83
C SER A 142 -60.28 -7.68 -9.57
N PRO A 143 -60.37 -8.14 -8.32
CA PRO A 143 -61.67 -7.95 -7.66
C PRO A 143 -61.55 -7.33 -6.27
N SER A 144 -62.44 -6.38 -5.98
CA SER A 144 -62.74 -5.92 -4.63
C SER A 144 -63.89 -6.73 -4.06
N ILE A 145 -63.81 -7.13 -2.79
CA ILE A 145 -64.99 -7.53 -2.01
C ILE A 145 -65.00 -6.69 -0.72
N LEU A 146 -66.04 -5.84 -0.63
CA LEU A 146 -66.49 -5.16 0.59
C LEU A 146 -67.22 -6.20 1.47
N LEU A 147 -67.54 -6.01 2.76
CA LEU A 147 -68.36 -4.93 3.33
C LEU A 147 -68.37 -5.02 4.87
N THR A 148 -68.27 -3.88 5.57
CA THR A 148 -68.91 -3.56 6.89
C THR A 148 -68.65 -4.47 8.12
N THR A 149 -68.86 -4.11 9.39
CA THR A 149 -69.22 -2.89 10.17
C THR A 149 -68.72 -3.13 11.61
N GLY A 150 -68.54 -2.17 12.51
CA GLY A 150 -68.79 -0.73 12.52
C GLY A 150 -68.25 -0.11 13.82
N LEU A 151 -68.61 1.14 14.14
CA LEU A 151 -68.30 1.82 15.42
C LEU A 151 -69.21 1.25 16.56
N ASP A 152 -69.03 1.48 17.87
CA ASP A 152 -69.02 2.79 18.55
C ASP A 152 -68.60 2.81 20.04
N THR A 153 -68.14 3.99 20.47
CA THR A 153 -68.19 4.66 21.81
C THR A 153 -67.87 3.94 23.15
N ALA A 154 -66.76 4.39 23.77
CA ALA A 154 -66.72 5.28 24.97
C ALA A 154 -66.48 4.78 26.43
N ASN A 155 -65.82 5.69 27.17
CA ASN A 155 -65.88 6.02 28.62
C ASN A 155 -65.20 5.16 29.71
N THR A 156 -64.00 5.63 30.09
CA THR A 156 -63.56 6.02 31.46
C THR A 156 -63.99 5.25 32.72
N LEU A 157 -63.00 4.92 33.57
CA LEU A 157 -62.97 5.30 34.99
C LEU A 157 -61.51 5.32 35.53
N ALA A 158 -61.28 5.70 36.79
CA ALA A 158 -59.96 6.18 37.28
C ALA A 158 -59.55 5.66 38.68
N ALA A 159 -58.37 6.12 39.15
CA ALA A 159 -57.64 5.79 40.39
C ALA A 159 -56.81 4.46 40.34
N ALA A 160 -55.73 4.27 41.10
CA ALA A 160 -55.17 5.08 42.21
C ALA A 160 -53.62 5.21 42.17
N ARG A 161 -53.03 5.94 43.14
CA ARG A 161 -51.58 6.21 43.25
C ARG A 161 -50.82 5.10 44.00
N ASN A 162 -49.60 4.76 43.56
CA ASN A 162 -48.33 4.93 44.31
C ASN A 162 -47.11 4.34 43.53
N PRO A 163 -45.85 4.70 43.89
CA PRO A 163 -44.74 4.67 42.92
C PRO A 163 -43.87 3.40 42.96
N PRO A 164 -43.27 3.00 41.82
CA PRO A 164 -42.12 2.10 41.77
C PRO A 164 -40.79 2.88 41.89
N THR A 165 -39.86 2.31 42.65
CA THR A 165 -38.50 2.84 42.89
C THR A 165 -37.68 2.95 41.60
N THR A 166 -37.03 4.09 41.37
CA THR A 166 -36.21 4.31 40.17
C THR A 166 -34.80 3.70 40.32
N THR A 167 -34.67 2.39 40.10
CA THR A 167 -33.37 1.79 39.76
C THR A 167 -33.06 2.15 38.30
N LEU A 168 -32.13 3.09 38.10
CA LEU A 168 -31.64 3.47 36.78
C LEU A 168 -30.72 2.36 36.24
N ASP A 169 -31.28 1.43 35.47
CA ASP A 169 -30.52 0.52 34.61
C ASP A 169 -29.89 1.33 33.46
N THR A 170 -28.74 1.96 33.73
CA THR A 170 -27.91 2.60 32.71
C THR A 170 -27.21 1.53 31.87
N LYS A 171 -27.96 0.92 30.93
CA LYS A 171 -27.35 0.26 29.77
C LYS A 171 -26.50 1.30 29.01
N PRO A 172 -25.25 1.01 28.63
CA PRO A 172 -24.47 1.93 27.81
C PRO A 172 -25.09 2.06 26.41
N GLU A 173 -25.18 3.28 25.87
CA GLU A 173 -25.91 3.61 24.63
C GLU A 173 -25.33 2.98 23.34
N TYR A 174 -24.20 2.29 23.43
CA TYR A 174 -23.48 1.72 22.28
C TYR A 174 -23.88 0.27 21.94
N GLU A 175 -24.78 -0.32 22.72
CA GLU A 175 -25.24 -1.71 22.54
C GLU A 175 -26.48 -1.79 21.63
N ARG A 176 -26.28 -2.20 20.38
CA ARG A 176 -27.39 -2.45 19.44
C ARG A 176 -27.80 -3.92 19.49
N GLU A 177 -29.11 -4.18 19.65
CA GLU A 177 -29.67 -5.49 19.35
C GLU A 177 -29.32 -5.89 17.91
N ALA A 178 -28.86 -7.13 17.72
CA ALA A 178 -28.44 -7.62 16.41
C ALA A 178 -29.57 -7.39 15.36
N PRO A 179 -29.28 -6.75 14.21
CA PRO A 179 -30.22 -6.69 13.10
C PRO A 179 -30.70 -8.07 12.69
N ASP A 180 -31.95 -8.17 12.23
CA ASP A 180 -32.44 -9.42 11.64
C ASP A 180 -31.57 -9.80 10.42
N TYR A 181 -30.88 -10.92 10.56
CA TYR A 181 -29.98 -11.48 9.56
C TYR A 181 -30.64 -12.60 8.73
N GLU A 182 -31.86 -13.06 9.04
CA GLU A 182 -32.50 -14.19 8.34
C GLU A 182 -32.74 -13.93 6.84
N GLN A 183 -32.89 -12.66 6.46
CA GLN A 183 -32.99 -12.23 5.06
C GLN A 183 -31.69 -12.39 4.24
N PHE A 184 -30.52 -12.52 4.89
CA PHE A 184 -29.24 -12.63 4.21
C PHE A 184 -28.77 -14.08 4.09
N LYS A 185 -28.05 -14.39 3.00
CA LYS A 185 -27.62 -15.76 2.70
C LYS A 185 -26.13 -15.97 3.00
N PRO A 186 -25.75 -16.84 3.97
CA PRO A 186 -24.35 -17.17 4.20
C PRO A 186 -23.68 -17.71 2.94
N ARG A 187 -22.38 -17.41 2.77
CA ARG A 187 -21.52 -17.84 1.65
C ARG A 187 -21.90 -17.30 0.27
N SER A 188 -22.88 -16.39 0.13
CA SER A 188 -23.29 -15.86 -1.20
C SER A 188 -22.12 -15.22 -1.97
N SER A 189 -21.21 -14.56 -1.26
CA SER A 189 -20.05 -13.85 -1.82
C SER A 189 -18.76 -14.69 -1.88
N ILE A 190 -18.84 -15.99 -1.55
CA ILE A 190 -17.69 -16.92 -1.60
C ILE A 190 -17.80 -17.76 -2.88
N PRO A 191 -16.91 -17.58 -3.87
CA PRO A 191 -17.02 -18.28 -5.15
C PRO A 191 -16.94 -19.80 -5.00
N SER A 192 -18.06 -20.48 -5.27
CA SER A 192 -18.20 -21.93 -5.08
C SER A 192 -17.30 -22.80 -5.96
N GLY A 193 -16.78 -22.24 -7.05
CA GLY A 193 -15.83 -22.89 -7.96
C GLY A 193 -14.35 -22.72 -7.58
N LEU A 194 -13.99 -21.91 -6.58
CA LEU A 194 -12.60 -21.75 -6.14
C LEU A 194 -12.25 -22.75 -5.03
N PRO A 195 -11.09 -23.43 -5.09
CA PRO A 195 -10.56 -24.18 -3.95
C PRO A 195 -10.33 -23.27 -2.74
N GLY A 196 -10.62 -23.78 -1.53
CA GLY A 196 -10.49 -23.04 -0.28
C GLY A 196 -9.15 -22.30 -0.10
N PRO A 197 -8.00 -22.95 -0.32
CA PRO A 197 -6.69 -22.29 -0.23
C PRO A 197 -6.46 -21.19 -1.27
N VAL A 198 -7.01 -21.33 -2.49
CA VAL A 198 -6.90 -20.31 -3.55
C VAL A 198 -7.77 -19.09 -3.23
N TYR A 199 -8.97 -19.30 -2.69
CA TYR A 199 -9.79 -18.22 -2.16
C TYR A 199 -9.09 -17.52 -0.99
N ALA A 200 -8.53 -18.28 -0.05
CA ALA A 200 -7.78 -17.74 1.08
C ALA A 200 -6.56 -16.91 0.66
N GLN A 201 -5.76 -17.40 -0.29
CA GLN A 201 -4.63 -16.66 -0.85
C GLN A 201 -5.08 -15.31 -1.44
N GLN A 202 -6.18 -15.29 -2.21
CA GLN A 202 -6.74 -14.04 -2.73
C GLN A 202 -7.21 -13.07 -1.62
N CYS A 203 -7.75 -13.59 -0.51
CA CYS A 203 -8.11 -12.78 0.66
C CYS A 203 -6.87 -12.23 1.38
N ILE A 204 -5.81 -13.03 1.53
CA ILE A 204 -4.54 -12.64 2.15
C ILE A 204 -3.86 -11.53 1.32
N THR A 205 -3.79 -11.70 -0.01
CA THR A 205 -3.31 -10.64 -0.92
C THR A 205 -4.15 -9.37 -0.80
N ALA A 206 -5.49 -9.48 -0.75
CA ALA A 206 -6.37 -8.32 -0.61
C ALA A 206 -6.14 -7.52 0.68
N ALA A 207 -5.75 -8.17 1.78
CA ALA A 207 -5.39 -7.48 3.03
C ALA A 207 -4.09 -6.68 2.87
N TYR A 208 -3.04 -7.28 2.29
CA TYR A 208 -1.80 -6.55 1.97
C TYR A 208 -2.07 -5.38 1.00
N SER A 209 -2.86 -5.60 -0.07
CA SER A 209 -3.34 -4.53 -0.98
C SER A 209 -4.19 -3.45 -0.31
N SER A 210 -4.57 -3.62 0.96
CA SER A 210 -5.34 -2.66 1.76
C SER A 210 -4.54 -2.07 2.93
N ARG A 211 -3.22 -2.36 3.04
CA ARG A 211 -2.35 -1.97 4.17
C ARG A 211 -2.84 -2.51 5.52
N LEU A 212 -3.32 -3.76 5.52
CA LEU A 212 -3.79 -4.47 6.73
C LEU A 212 -3.06 -5.80 6.87
N ASN A 213 -2.62 -6.13 8.08
CA ASN A 213 -2.01 -7.43 8.36
C ASN A 213 -3.06 -8.55 8.16
N PRO A 214 -2.88 -9.48 7.20
CA PRO A 214 -3.86 -10.54 6.96
C PRO A 214 -4.09 -11.46 8.15
N PHE A 215 -3.10 -11.62 9.05
CA PHE A 215 -3.10 -12.59 10.14
C PHE A 215 -3.37 -12.00 11.53
N ALA A 216 -3.50 -10.67 11.66
CA ALA A 216 -3.73 -9.99 12.92
C ALA A 216 -4.85 -8.95 12.84
N LEU A 217 -5.44 -8.62 13.99
CA LEU A 217 -6.33 -7.45 14.12
C LEU A 217 -5.53 -6.16 13.90
N HIS A 218 -6.13 -5.15 13.26
CA HIS A 218 -5.64 -3.78 13.35
C HIS A 218 -5.83 -3.25 14.78
N GLU A 219 -5.06 -2.24 15.22
CA GLU A 219 -5.18 -1.70 16.60
C GLU A 219 -6.61 -1.24 16.92
N GLY A 220 -7.20 -0.43 16.04
CA GLY A 220 -8.61 -0.02 16.13
C GLY A 220 -9.66 -1.12 15.88
N GLU A 221 -9.27 -2.31 15.41
CA GLU A 221 -10.16 -3.50 15.47
C GLU A 221 -10.05 -4.17 16.84
N GLN A 222 -8.85 -4.25 17.42
CA GLN A 222 -8.61 -4.82 18.73
C GLN A 222 -9.22 -3.96 19.85
N GLU A 223 -9.16 -2.63 19.76
CA GLU A 223 -9.83 -1.73 20.71
C GLU A 223 -11.35 -1.95 20.73
N ALA A 224 -11.97 -1.99 19.54
CA ALA A 224 -13.42 -2.12 19.40
C ALA A 224 -13.96 -3.54 19.65
N LEU A 225 -13.16 -4.58 19.41
CA LEU A 225 -13.58 -5.99 19.56
C LEU A 225 -13.02 -6.70 20.79
N GLY A 226 -12.06 -6.10 21.52
CA GLY A 226 -11.31 -6.75 22.61
C GLY A 226 -12.19 -7.39 23.70
N ASP A 227 -13.33 -6.79 23.99
CA ASP A 227 -14.29 -7.21 25.02
C ASP A 227 -15.46 -8.04 24.50
N HIS A 228 -15.51 -8.30 23.19
CA HIS A 228 -16.68 -8.87 22.51
C HIS A 228 -16.34 -10.07 21.64
N LEU A 229 -15.12 -10.12 21.11
CA LEU A 229 -14.59 -11.23 20.34
C LEU A 229 -13.91 -12.24 21.25
N CYS A 230 -14.39 -13.49 21.23
CA CYS A 230 -13.66 -14.64 21.79
C CYS A 230 -12.33 -14.82 21.04
N HIS A 231 -11.22 -15.03 21.76
CA HIS A 231 -9.89 -15.12 21.13
C HIS A 231 -9.81 -16.22 20.07
N LEU A 232 -10.50 -17.34 20.26
CA LEU A 232 -10.61 -18.43 19.27
C LEU A 232 -11.33 -18.01 17.97
N HIS A 233 -12.17 -16.97 18.00
CA HIS A 233 -12.90 -16.48 16.84
C HIS A 233 -12.10 -15.46 16.00
N VAL A 234 -10.91 -15.01 16.44
CA VAL A 234 -10.06 -14.06 15.70
C VAL A 234 -9.77 -14.57 14.28
N THR A 235 -9.35 -15.83 14.15
CA THR A 235 -9.16 -16.52 12.85
C THR A 235 -10.37 -16.38 11.91
N THR A 236 -11.59 -16.53 12.45
CA THR A 236 -12.84 -16.45 11.70
C THR A 236 -13.18 -15.01 11.32
N TYR A 237 -12.97 -14.05 12.22
CA TYR A 237 -13.11 -12.62 11.93
C TYR A 237 -12.16 -12.20 10.80
N LEU A 238 -10.87 -12.52 10.90
CA LEU A 238 -9.86 -12.16 9.91
C LEU A 238 -10.15 -12.77 8.54
N ASN A 239 -10.61 -14.03 8.48
CA ASN A 239 -11.06 -14.66 7.23
C ASN A 239 -12.21 -13.89 6.56
N ILE A 240 -13.15 -13.35 7.33
CA ILE A 240 -14.30 -12.57 6.84
C ILE A 240 -13.84 -11.17 6.41
N ARG A 241 -13.08 -10.47 7.26
CA ARG A 241 -12.47 -9.15 7.03
C ARG A 241 -11.64 -9.13 5.74
N ASN A 242 -10.75 -10.12 5.58
CA ASN A 242 -9.97 -10.32 4.35
C ASN A 242 -10.85 -10.71 3.14
N GLY A 243 -11.96 -11.42 3.36
CA GLY A 243 -12.95 -11.76 2.35
C GLY A 243 -13.70 -10.56 1.79
N ILE A 244 -14.04 -9.58 2.63
CA ILE A 244 -14.68 -8.32 2.24
C ILE A 244 -13.70 -7.45 1.45
N LEU A 245 -12.45 -7.33 1.91
CA LEU A 245 -11.38 -6.66 1.16
C LEU A 245 -11.15 -7.27 -0.23
N ARG A 246 -11.29 -8.60 -0.35
CA ARG A 246 -11.23 -9.32 -1.63
C ARG A 246 -12.34 -8.91 -2.59
N LEU A 247 -13.52 -8.51 -2.13
CA LEU A 247 -14.59 -8.01 -3.02
C LEU A 247 -14.16 -6.67 -3.64
N TRP A 248 -13.75 -5.72 -2.80
CA TRP A 248 -13.29 -4.39 -3.21
C TRP A 248 -12.10 -4.46 -4.17
N THR A 249 -11.01 -5.11 -3.75
CA THR A 249 -9.77 -5.24 -4.55
C THR A 249 -9.95 -6.02 -5.86
N ARG A 250 -11.01 -6.84 -6.00
CA ARG A 250 -11.34 -7.52 -7.26
C ARG A 250 -12.10 -6.65 -8.25
N ASN A 251 -12.77 -5.57 -7.82
CA ASN A 251 -13.43 -4.61 -8.69
C ASN A 251 -13.72 -3.26 -7.98
N PRO A 252 -12.71 -2.38 -7.81
CA PRO A 252 -12.88 -1.11 -7.10
C PRO A 252 -13.67 -0.04 -7.90
N MET A 253 -14.28 -0.43 -9.02
CA MET A 253 -15.24 0.37 -9.80
C MET A 253 -16.65 0.37 -9.17
N ILE A 254 -16.94 -0.56 -8.25
CA ILE A 254 -18.26 -0.78 -7.66
C ILE A 254 -18.12 -0.79 -6.13
N SER A 255 -19.03 -0.12 -5.43
CA SER A 255 -19.10 -0.19 -3.97
C SER A 255 -19.48 -1.59 -3.49
N VAL A 256 -18.75 -2.14 -2.52
CA VAL A 256 -19.18 -3.35 -1.80
C VAL A 256 -20.42 -3.00 -0.96
N THR A 257 -21.51 -3.73 -1.18
CA THR A 257 -22.74 -3.57 -0.41
C THR A 257 -22.69 -4.34 0.91
N ARG A 258 -23.56 -3.97 1.86
CA ARG A 258 -23.69 -4.67 3.15
C ARG A 258 -24.13 -6.13 2.97
N GLU A 259 -25.00 -6.41 2.00
CA GLU A 259 -25.42 -7.78 1.67
C GLU A 259 -24.22 -8.64 1.21
N GLU A 260 -23.40 -8.12 0.28
CA GLU A 260 -22.23 -8.85 -0.20
C GLU A 260 -21.20 -9.08 0.91
N ALA A 261 -21.02 -8.11 1.82
CA ALA A 261 -20.12 -8.27 2.95
C ALA A 261 -20.62 -9.33 3.96
N LEU A 262 -21.91 -9.32 4.31
CA LEU A 262 -22.54 -10.38 5.10
C LEU A 262 -22.44 -11.76 4.39
N GLY A 263 -22.47 -11.76 3.05
CA GLY A 263 -22.23 -12.92 2.20
C GLY A 263 -20.83 -13.56 2.31
N CYS A 264 -19.85 -12.88 2.92
CA CYS A 264 -18.54 -13.47 3.26
C CYS A 264 -18.58 -14.34 4.53
N ALA A 265 -19.64 -14.27 5.35
CA ALA A 265 -19.83 -15.17 6.49
C ALA A 265 -20.08 -16.61 6.02
N LYS A 266 -19.34 -17.59 6.57
CA LYS A 266 -19.48 -19.00 6.15
C LYS A 266 -20.68 -19.74 6.75
N ASP A 267 -21.31 -19.14 7.75
CA ASP A 267 -22.43 -19.60 8.57
C ASP A 267 -23.16 -18.35 9.09
N ALA A 268 -24.48 -18.41 9.29
CA ALA A 268 -25.27 -17.26 9.74
C ALA A 268 -24.80 -16.72 11.10
N ARG A 269 -24.27 -17.57 11.99
CA ARG A 269 -23.75 -17.15 13.31
C ARG A 269 -22.56 -16.18 13.23
N TRP A 270 -21.91 -16.05 12.08
CA TRP A 270 -20.80 -15.12 11.87
C TRP A 270 -21.23 -13.80 11.21
N MET A 271 -22.52 -13.59 10.94
CA MET A 271 -22.99 -12.37 10.29
C MET A 271 -22.77 -11.12 11.15
N GLY A 272 -22.81 -11.21 12.48
CA GLY A 272 -22.40 -10.10 13.37
C GLY A 272 -20.93 -9.69 13.21
N LEU A 273 -20.03 -10.64 12.95
CA LEU A 273 -18.62 -10.35 12.64
C LEU A 273 -18.46 -9.67 11.27
N ALA A 274 -19.23 -10.13 10.27
CA ALA A 274 -19.22 -9.55 8.93
C ALA A 274 -19.84 -8.13 8.90
N ASP A 275 -20.87 -7.88 9.70
CA ASP A 275 -21.52 -6.58 9.87
C ASP A 275 -20.55 -5.56 10.48
N PHE A 276 -19.88 -5.93 11.57
CA PHE A 276 -18.84 -5.09 12.17
C PHE A 276 -17.68 -4.83 11.20
N ALA A 277 -17.15 -5.89 10.55
CA ALA A 277 -16.05 -5.75 9.60
C ALA A 277 -16.43 -4.83 8.42
N TYR A 278 -17.68 -4.88 7.95
CA TYR A 278 -18.17 -3.98 6.91
C TYR A 278 -18.20 -2.52 7.38
N GLU A 279 -18.86 -2.24 8.51
CA GLU A 279 -18.94 -0.88 9.07
C GLU A 279 -17.54 -0.30 9.37
N TRP A 280 -16.62 -1.13 9.88
CA TRP A 280 -15.23 -0.73 10.16
C TRP A 280 -14.44 -0.42 8.88
N LEU A 281 -14.50 -1.28 7.86
CA LEU A 281 -13.79 -1.10 6.59
C LEU A 281 -14.34 0.08 5.77
N VAL A 282 -15.65 0.33 5.80
CA VAL A 282 -16.29 1.47 5.12
C VAL A 282 -15.92 2.79 5.80
N ARG A 283 -16.14 2.89 7.13
CA ARG A 283 -15.92 4.16 7.86
C ARG A 283 -14.46 4.60 7.81
N ASN A 284 -13.52 3.67 8.01
CA ASN A 284 -12.08 3.95 7.94
C ASN A 284 -11.52 4.08 6.50
N GLY A 285 -12.36 3.93 5.45
CA GLY A 285 -11.94 4.17 4.07
C GLY A 285 -11.01 3.08 3.48
N TYR A 286 -11.11 1.84 3.93
CA TYR A 286 -10.42 0.70 3.31
C TYR A 286 -11.16 0.15 2.08
N ILE A 287 -12.47 0.36 2.01
CA ILE A 287 -13.33 0.04 0.85
C ILE A 287 -14.25 1.22 0.54
N ASN A 288 -14.88 1.22 -0.64
CA ASN A 288 -15.89 2.20 -1.07
C ASN A 288 -15.39 3.66 -1.13
N PHE A 289 -14.08 3.86 -1.27
CA PHE A 289 -13.45 5.19 -1.33
C PHE A 289 -13.09 5.60 -2.77
N GLY A 290 -12.79 6.88 -2.96
CA GLY A 290 -12.35 7.42 -4.26
C GLY A 290 -13.51 7.79 -5.18
N CYS A 291 -13.32 7.62 -6.48
CA CYS A 291 -14.26 8.07 -7.53
C CYS A 291 -15.40 7.08 -7.82
N VAL A 292 -15.77 6.24 -6.85
CA VAL A 292 -16.83 5.22 -6.95
C VAL A 292 -18.20 5.80 -6.61
N GLU A 293 -19.27 5.32 -7.27
CA GLU A 293 -20.64 5.64 -6.91
C GLU A 293 -21.11 4.73 -5.75
N VAL A 294 -21.66 5.35 -4.69
CA VAL A 294 -22.25 4.65 -3.54
C VAL A 294 -23.78 4.71 -3.71
N PRO A 295 -24.47 3.56 -3.83
CA PRO A 295 -25.93 3.51 -3.99
C PRO A 295 -26.68 4.24 -2.88
N GLU A 296 -27.78 4.93 -3.22
CA GLU A 296 -28.67 5.49 -2.20
C GLU A 296 -29.38 4.35 -1.45
N ALA A 297 -29.37 4.38 -0.11
CA ALA A 297 -30.18 3.48 0.70
C ALA A 297 -31.68 3.72 0.48
N ASP A 298 -32.46 2.66 0.27
CA ASP A 298 -33.90 2.70 -0.02
C ASP A 298 -34.72 3.29 1.15
N LEU A 299 -34.91 4.61 1.11
CA LEU A 299 -35.58 5.36 2.16
C LEU A 299 -37.08 5.55 1.87
N LEU A 300 -37.92 4.83 2.63
CA LEU A 300 -39.32 5.20 2.80
C LEU A 300 -39.41 6.65 3.32
N PRO A 301 -40.15 7.57 2.65
CA PRO A 301 -40.14 8.98 2.98
C PRO A 301 -40.85 9.23 4.33
N LYS A 302 -40.06 9.39 5.40
CA LYS A 302 -40.50 9.75 6.75
C LYS A 302 -41.17 11.14 6.74
N LYS A 303 -42.50 11.17 6.54
CA LYS A 303 -43.33 12.37 6.64
C LYS A 303 -43.10 13.05 8.00
N GLY A 304 -42.72 14.33 7.99
CA GLY A 304 -42.68 15.17 9.19
C GLY A 304 -41.30 15.55 9.72
N ARG A 305 -40.18 15.07 9.14
CA ARG A 305 -38.86 15.69 9.43
C ARG A 305 -38.93 17.16 9.01
N ARG A 306 -38.51 18.08 9.88
CA ARG A 306 -38.52 19.51 9.58
C ARG A 306 -37.53 19.81 8.45
N LYS A 307 -37.61 21.01 7.90
CA LYS A 307 -36.62 21.54 6.94
C LYS A 307 -35.37 21.94 7.72
N ASP A 308 -34.70 20.93 8.28
CA ASP A 308 -33.56 21.09 9.18
C ASP A 308 -32.41 21.82 8.49
N ASP A 309 -31.80 22.76 9.20
CA ASP A 309 -30.58 23.44 8.74
C ASP A 309 -29.46 22.39 8.64
N GLY A 310 -28.91 22.22 7.44
CA GLY A 310 -27.99 21.13 7.14
C GLY A 310 -26.66 21.28 7.85
N ARG A 311 -26.04 20.16 8.24
CA ARG A 311 -24.66 20.20 8.76
C ARG A 311 -23.73 20.70 7.65
N VAL A 312 -23.00 21.77 7.91
CA VAL A 312 -22.05 22.37 6.97
C VAL A 312 -20.65 21.95 7.39
N ILE A 313 -19.91 21.29 6.49
CA ILE A 313 -18.48 21.01 6.64
C ILE A 313 -17.72 21.91 5.67
N VAL A 314 -16.73 22.65 6.17
CA VAL A 314 -15.82 23.46 5.33
C VAL A 314 -14.43 22.85 5.32
N ILE A 315 -13.88 22.63 4.14
CA ILE A 315 -12.54 22.09 3.93
C ILE A 315 -11.67 23.19 3.32
N VAL A 316 -10.56 23.52 3.97
CA VAL A 316 -9.63 24.57 3.53
C VAL A 316 -8.49 23.93 2.75
N GLY A 317 -8.45 24.20 1.45
CA GLY A 317 -7.50 23.64 0.47
C GLY A 317 -8.15 22.57 -0.43
N ALA A 318 -8.01 22.72 -1.75
CA ALA A 318 -8.41 21.72 -2.75
C ALA A 318 -7.19 20.92 -3.25
N GLY A 319 -6.26 20.60 -2.35
CA GLY A 319 -5.25 19.56 -2.55
C GLY A 319 -5.86 18.15 -2.50
N VAL A 320 -5.05 17.11 -2.72
CA VAL A 320 -5.55 15.73 -2.69
C VAL A 320 -6.17 15.35 -1.34
N ALA A 321 -5.62 15.82 -0.21
CA ALA A 321 -6.20 15.60 1.11
C ALA A 321 -7.62 16.17 1.24
N GLY A 322 -7.80 17.45 0.90
CA GLY A 322 -9.12 18.09 0.97
C GLY A 322 -10.14 17.50 0.00
N LEU A 323 -9.72 17.11 -1.20
CA LEU A 323 -10.58 16.46 -2.19
C LEU A 323 -10.94 15.02 -1.81
N ALA A 324 -10.01 14.25 -1.23
CA ALA A 324 -10.26 12.91 -0.70
C ALA A 324 -11.22 12.95 0.49
N CYS A 325 -10.99 13.88 1.43
CA CYS A 325 -11.89 14.12 2.55
C CYS A 325 -13.31 14.49 2.08
N ALA A 326 -13.43 15.43 1.14
CA ALA A 326 -14.72 15.83 0.59
C ALA A 326 -15.46 14.67 -0.10
N ARG A 327 -14.73 13.87 -0.89
CA ARG A 327 -15.28 12.67 -1.57
C ARG A 327 -15.73 11.60 -0.58
N GLN A 328 -14.93 11.32 0.44
CA GLN A 328 -15.25 10.33 1.48
C GLN A 328 -16.45 10.79 2.32
N LEU A 329 -16.56 12.08 2.64
CA LEU A 329 -17.74 12.65 3.30
C LEU A 329 -19.01 12.55 2.45
N GLU A 330 -18.96 12.78 1.12
CA GLU A 330 -20.11 12.53 0.24
C GLU A 330 -20.50 11.04 0.19
N GLY A 331 -19.53 10.13 0.10
CA GLY A 331 -19.78 8.67 0.07
C GLY A 331 -20.38 8.15 1.38
N LEU A 332 -19.78 8.49 2.52
CA LEU A 332 -20.27 8.11 3.85
C LEU A 332 -21.62 8.78 4.16
N TYR A 333 -21.88 9.99 3.65
CA TYR A 333 -23.22 10.60 3.76
C TYR A 333 -24.30 9.81 3.02
N GLN A 334 -24.04 9.32 1.79
CA GLN A 334 -25.00 8.50 1.06
C GLN A 334 -25.22 7.15 1.75
N GLN A 335 -24.15 6.52 2.24
CA GLN A 335 -24.18 5.26 3.01
C GLN A 335 -25.07 5.36 4.27
N TYR A 336 -25.01 6.49 5.00
CA TYR A 336 -25.68 6.67 6.30
C TYR A 336 -26.79 7.75 6.28
N ARG A 337 -27.41 7.95 5.12
CA ARG A 337 -28.42 8.99 4.85
C ARG A 337 -29.73 8.81 5.64
N ASP A 338 -29.96 7.63 6.20
CA ASP A 338 -31.09 7.32 7.07
C ASP A 338 -30.92 7.88 8.50
N ARG A 339 -29.69 7.88 9.00
CA ARG A 339 -29.26 8.39 10.32
C ARG A 339 -29.00 9.89 10.26
N ILE A 340 -28.29 10.35 9.23
CA ILE A 340 -27.85 11.75 9.09
C ILE A 340 -29.04 12.66 8.72
N GLY A 341 -28.88 13.97 8.93
CA GLY A 341 -29.81 15.01 8.43
C GLY A 341 -29.57 15.29 6.95
N SER A 342 -29.54 16.57 6.56
CA SER A 342 -28.82 16.96 5.33
C SER A 342 -27.37 17.33 5.66
N LEU A 343 -26.46 17.02 4.75
CA LEU A 343 -25.04 17.37 4.83
C LEU A 343 -24.66 18.27 3.64
N LYS A 344 -23.80 19.27 3.87
CA LYS A 344 -23.22 20.11 2.83
C LYS A 344 -21.72 20.24 3.06
N VAL A 345 -20.94 19.66 2.15
CA VAL A 345 -19.48 19.83 2.09
C VAL A 345 -19.16 21.03 1.18
N ILE A 346 -18.24 21.90 1.61
CA ILE A 346 -17.74 23.05 0.85
C ILE A 346 -16.21 23.02 0.90
N VAL A 347 -15.54 23.08 -0.25
CA VAL A 347 -14.07 23.18 -0.31
C VAL A 347 -13.67 24.59 -0.76
N LEU A 348 -12.80 25.24 0.00
CA LEU A 348 -12.30 26.60 -0.25
C LEU A 348 -10.84 26.53 -0.70
N GLU A 349 -10.51 27.10 -1.85
CA GLU A 349 -9.17 27.08 -2.43
C GLU A 349 -8.72 28.49 -2.81
N GLY A 350 -7.66 28.99 -2.18
CA GLY A 350 -7.14 30.34 -2.43
C GLY A 350 -6.53 30.51 -3.82
N ARG A 351 -6.08 29.42 -4.46
CA ARG A 351 -5.58 29.44 -5.85
C ARG A 351 -6.73 29.45 -6.86
N ARG A 352 -6.45 29.95 -8.06
CA ARG A 352 -7.30 29.80 -9.27
C ARG A 352 -7.40 28.35 -9.81
N ARG A 353 -6.91 27.35 -9.08
CA ARG A 353 -6.79 25.94 -9.52
C ARG A 353 -6.83 24.97 -8.33
N ILE A 354 -7.35 23.78 -8.56
CA ILE A 354 -7.26 22.65 -7.62
C ILE A 354 -5.90 21.93 -7.71
N GLY A 355 -5.70 20.92 -6.86
CA GLY A 355 -4.53 20.03 -6.81
C GLY A 355 -3.42 20.48 -5.85
N GLY A 356 -3.43 21.73 -5.38
CA GLY A 356 -2.42 22.23 -4.44
C GLY A 356 -0.99 22.07 -4.98
N ARG A 357 -0.22 21.16 -4.38
CA ARG A 357 1.16 20.81 -4.76
C ARG A 357 1.27 19.86 -5.97
N ILE A 358 0.17 19.26 -6.43
CA ILE A 358 0.11 18.61 -7.76
C ILE A 358 -0.26 19.67 -8.80
N TYR A 359 0.62 19.90 -9.77
CA TYR A 359 0.39 20.93 -10.79
C TYR A 359 1.08 20.66 -12.14
N SER A 360 0.28 20.16 -13.07
CA SER A 360 0.62 19.99 -14.49
C SER A 360 0.44 21.31 -15.26
N HIS A 361 1.51 22.09 -15.45
CA HIS A 361 1.48 23.31 -16.26
C HIS A 361 1.27 22.96 -17.75
N PRO A 362 0.26 23.50 -18.45
CA PRO A 362 0.04 23.22 -19.87
C PRO A 362 1.11 23.90 -20.74
N LEU A 363 1.85 23.10 -21.51
CA LEU A 363 2.84 23.59 -22.47
C LEU A 363 2.17 24.01 -23.78
N LYS A 364 2.79 24.92 -24.54
CA LYS A 364 2.23 25.49 -25.78
C LYS A 364 3.23 25.74 -26.91
N SER A 365 4.53 25.63 -26.62
CA SER A 365 5.62 25.79 -27.60
C SER A 365 5.52 24.86 -28.81
N HIS A 366 5.00 23.65 -28.63
CA HIS A 366 4.92 22.63 -29.68
C HIS A 366 3.62 22.60 -30.48
N LYS A 367 3.76 22.33 -31.79
CA LYS A 367 2.64 22.11 -32.72
C LYS A 367 2.28 20.63 -32.87
N GLU A 368 3.29 19.76 -32.86
CA GLU A 368 3.12 18.32 -32.92
C GLU A 368 3.16 17.74 -31.51
N ILE A 369 2.31 16.73 -31.26
CA ILE A 369 2.04 16.21 -29.92
C ILE A 369 1.96 14.69 -30.03
N LEU A 370 2.86 13.98 -29.35
CA LEU A 370 2.96 12.52 -29.36
C LEU A 370 1.94 11.84 -28.40
N LEU A 371 1.13 12.62 -27.68
CA LEU A 371 0.13 12.10 -26.74
C LEU A 371 -1.15 11.60 -27.44
N PRO A 372 -1.81 10.56 -26.89
CA PRO A 372 -3.16 10.16 -27.29
C PRO A 372 -4.19 11.30 -27.27
N LYS A 373 -5.14 11.25 -28.20
CA LYS A 373 -6.27 12.21 -28.29
C LYS A 373 -6.98 12.36 -26.94
N GLY A 374 -7.21 13.61 -26.54
CA GLY A 374 -7.86 13.98 -25.27
C GLY A 374 -6.89 14.35 -24.15
N LEU A 375 -5.62 13.93 -24.23
CA LEU A 375 -4.55 14.44 -23.37
C LEU A 375 -3.95 15.73 -23.95
N ARG A 376 -3.13 16.42 -23.14
CA ARG A 376 -2.40 17.64 -23.52
C ARG A 376 -0.96 17.60 -22.97
N PRO A 377 0.03 18.19 -23.65
CA PRO A 377 1.37 18.34 -23.08
C PRO A 377 1.36 19.13 -21.78
N THR A 378 2.08 18.63 -20.77
CA THR A 378 2.25 19.31 -19.49
C THR A 378 3.62 19.05 -18.88
N ALA A 379 4.24 20.09 -18.32
CA ALA A 379 5.33 19.91 -17.37
C ALA A 379 4.79 19.81 -15.93
N GLU A 380 5.38 18.93 -15.12
CA GLU A 380 4.99 18.78 -13.72
C GLU A 380 5.82 19.66 -12.79
N MET A 381 5.19 20.72 -12.29
CA MET A 381 5.84 21.71 -11.43
C MET A 381 6.07 21.20 -10.01
N GLY A 382 5.38 20.13 -9.59
CA GLY A 382 5.43 19.59 -8.22
C GLY A 382 5.58 18.08 -8.21
N ALA A 383 4.72 17.38 -7.46
CA ALA A 383 4.69 15.93 -7.46
C ALA A 383 4.39 15.38 -8.86
N HIS A 384 5.18 14.40 -9.31
CA HIS A 384 5.10 13.78 -10.63
C HIS A 384 5.24 12.25 -10.62
N ILE A 385 5.79 11.69 -9.54
CA ILE A 385 6.04 10.27 -9.34
C ILE A 385 4.95 9.67 -8.45
N ILE A 386 4.60 8.43 -8.73
CA ILE A 386 3.83 7.51 -7.90
C ILE A 386 4.83 6.45 -7.45
N VAL A 387 5.17 6.41 -6.17
CA VAL A 387 6.04 5.36 -5.61
C VAL A 387 5.20 4.13 -5.30
N GLY A 388 5.52 3.03 -5.97
CA GLY A 388 4.78 1.77 -6.00
C GLY A 388 3.33 1.87 -6.50
N PHE A 389 2.83 0.81 -7.13
CA PHE A 389 1.39 0.59 -7.28
C PHE A 389 0.90 -0.61 -6.46
N ASP A 390 1.81 -1.53 -6.09
CA ASP A 390 1.48 -2.81 -5.51
C ASP A 390 1.76 -2.80 -3.99
N ARG A 391 1.35 -3.88 -3.29
CA ARG A 391 1.20 -3.93 -1.81
C ARG A 391 0.50 -2.73 -1.15
N GLY A 392 -0.44 -2.13 -1.88
CA GLY A 392 -1.52 -1.35 -1.29
C GLY A 392 -1.30 0.15 -1.28
N ASN A 393 -0.64 0.72 -2.29
CA ASN A 393 -0.77 2.15 -2.55
C ASN A 393 -2.27 2.50 -2.75
N PRO A 394 -2.90 3.32 -1.88
CA PRO A 394 -4.33 3.63 -1.96
C PRO A 394 -4.71 4.39 -3.24
N LEU A 395 -3.72 4.94 -3.96
CA LEU A 395 -3.94 5.57 -5.25
C LEU A 395 -4.12 4.55 -6.39
N ASP A 396 -3.71 3.29 -6.23
CA ASP A 396 -3.90 2.25 -7.26
C ASP A 396 -5.37 2.11 -7.72
N PRO A 397 -6.33 1.73 -6.86
CA PRO A 397 -7.73 1.60 -7.26
C PRO A 397 -8.30 2.90 -7.83
N VAL A 398 -7.80 4.06 -7.41
CA VAL A 398 -8.23 5.36 -7.95
C VAL A 398 -7.66 5.63 -9.35
N ILE A 399 -6.37 5.33 -9.58
CA ILE A 399 -5.61 5.69 -10.78
C ILE A 399 -5.72 4.61 -11.86
N ARG A 400 -5.34 3.35 -11.57
CA ARG A 400 -5.34 2.26 -12.56
C ARG A 400 -6.76 1.79 -12.90
N SER A 401 -7.68 1.84 -11.93
CA SER A 401 -9.08 1.41 -12.12
C SER A 401 -10.06 2.58 -12.29
N GLN A 402 -10.46 3.26 -11.21
CA GLN A 402 -11.62 4.18 -11.20
C GLN A 402 -11.52 5.34 -12.21
N LEU A 403 -10.32 5.89 -12.40
CA LEU A 403 -10.05 6.94 -13.38
C LEU A 403 -9.39 6.43 -14.68
N ALA A 404 -8.97 5.16 -14.72
CA ALA A 404 -8.25 4.52 -15.82
C ALA A 404 -7.16 5.41 -16.45
N LEU A 405 -6.38 6.10 -15.63
CA LEU A 405 -5.38 7.06 -16.10
C LEU A 405 -4.21 6.33 -16.76
N ARG A 406 -3.72 6.90 -17.88
CA ARG A 406 -2.51 6.40 -18.54
C ARG A 406 -1.28 6.78 -17.71
N TYR A 407 -0.40 5.82 -17.47
CA TYR A 407 0.87 6.01 -16.78
C TYR A 407 2.02 5.39 -17.59
N HIS A 408 3.23 5.89 -17.34
CA HIS A 408 4.50 5.31 -17.77
C HIS A 408 5.22 4.77 -16.53
N LEU A 409 5.78 3.56 -16.61
CA LEU A 409 6.60 2.99 -15.53
C LEU A 409 8.06 3.35 -15.78
N LEU A 410 8.70 3.90 -14.75
CA LEU A 410 10.06 4.40 -14.78
C LEU A 410 11.04 3.23 -14.67
N ARG A 411 11.95 3.13 -15.64
CA ARG A 411 13.05 2.18 -15.57
C ARG A 411 14.20 2.77 -14.78
N ASP A 412 14.73 1.99 -13.85
CA ASP A 412 15.89 2.36 -13.03
C ASP A 412 17.20 2.14 -13.80
N ILE A 413 17.33 2.87 -14.91
CA ILE A 413 18.45 2.81 -15.84
C ILE A 413 18.83 4.26 -16.16
N SER A 414 19.73 4.81 -15.34
CA SER A 414 20.28 6.16 -15.50
C SER A 414 21.69 6.10 -16.11
N THR A 415 22.22 7.24 -16.56
CA THR A 415 23.66 7.41 -16.82
C THR A 415 24.10 8.63 -16.05
N ILE A 416 25.14 8.52 -15.24
CA ILE A 416 25.76 9.67 -14.59
C ILE A 416 26.87 10.21 -15.50
N TYR A 417 26.92 11.53 -15.67
CA TYR A 417 27.99 12.23 -16.40
C TYR A 417 28.87 13.01 -15.43
N ASP A 418 30.19 12.95 -15.62
CA ASP A 418 31.15 13.77 -14.87
C ASP A 418 31.20 15.22 -15.40
N ILE A 419 31.89 16.10 -14.69
CA ILE A 419 31.98 17.55 -14.97
C ILE A 419 32.63 17.89 -16.32
N ASP A 420 33.33 16.95 -16.95
CA ASP A 420 33.87 17.08 -18.30
C ASP A 420 32.91 16.58 -19.40
N GLY A 421 31.70 16.14 -19.03
CA GLY A 421 30.67 15.59 -19.91
C GLY A 421 30.90 14.13 -20.33
N SER A 422 31.95 13.45 -19.83
CA SER A 422 32.12 12.01 -20.03
C SER A 422 31.11 11.21 -19.18
N PRO A 423 30.63 10.06 -19.64
CA PRO A 423 29.88 9.14 -18.79
C PRO A 423 30.80 8.56 -17.71
N VAL A 424 30.27 8.36 -16.51
CA VAL A 424 30.93 7.61 -15.44
C VAL A 424 31.04 6.13 -15.83
N ASP A 425 32.08 5.45 -15.32
CA ASP A 425 32.26 4.02 -15.51
C ASP A 425 31.35 3.23 -14.56
N GLU A 426 30.63 2.24 -15.09
CA GLU A 426 29.59 1.50 -14.34
C GLU A 426 30.16 0.70 -13.15
N VAL A 427 31.45 0.34 -13.15
CA VAL A 427 32.10 -0.32 -12.01
C VAL A 427 32.46 0.70 -10.93
N GLN A 428 32.97 1.88 -11.32
CA GLN A 428 33.25 2.97 -10.38
C GLN A 428 31.96 3.48 -9.70
N ASP A 429 30.91 3.70 -10.49
CA ASP A 429 29.59 4.15 -10.01
C ASP A 429 29.07 3.19 -8.92
N ALA A 430 29.07 1.88 -9.21
CA ALA A 430 28.65 0.86 -8.26
C ALA A 430 29.59 0.70 -7.03
N MET A 431 30.88 1.07 -7.13
CA MET A 431 31.81 1.06 -5.99
C MET A 431 31.57 2.23 -5.03
N ASP A 432 31.31 3.42 -5.56
CA ASP A 432 30.97 4.61 -4.77
C ASP A 432 29.56 4.53 -4.19
N GLU A 433 28.58 3.96 -4.92
CA GLU A 433 27.24 3.70 -4.41
C GLU A 433 27.24 2.75 -3.21
N ARG A 434 27.99 1.63 -3.28
CA ARG A 434 28.11 0.70 -2.14
C ARG A 434 28.76 1.37 -0.93
N LEU A 435 29.78 2.20 -1.15
CA LEU A 435 30.44 2.93 -0.07
C LEU A 435 29.51 3.99 0.56
N TYR A 436 28.68 4.64 -0.25
CA TYR A 436 27.64 5.56 0.22
C TYR A 436 26.58 4.84 1.07
N ASN A 437 26.11 3.67 0.61
CA ASN A 437 25.10 2.89 1.32
C ASN A 437 25.62 2.38 2.67
N ASP A 438 26.84 1.86 2.75
CA ASP A 438 27.44 1.46 4.04
C ASP A 438 27.55 2.63 5.03
N VAL A 439 27.93 3.84 4.58
CA VAL A 439 27.92 5.04 5.43
C VAL A 439 26.51 5.37 5.95
N LEU A 440 25.48 5.17 5.11
CA LEU A 440 24.10 5.40 5.49
C LEU A 440 23.59 4.32 6.47
N ASP A 441 23.89 3.05 6.24
CA ASP A 441 23.48 1.92 7.08
C ASP A 441 24.16 1.98 8.46
N ARG A 442 25.47 2.23 8.53
CA ARG A 442 26.20 2.45 9.80
C ARG A 442 25.72 3.70 10.54
N SER A 443 25.16 4.70 9.82
CA SER A 443 24.47 5.84 10.44
C SER A 443 23.06 5.48 10.92
N GLY A 444 22.37 4.59 10.21
CA GLY A 444 21.05 4.04 10.54
C GLY A 444 21.03 3.24 11.85
N ASN A 445 22.16 2.70 12.30
CA ASN A 445 22.30 2.05 13.61
C ASN A 445 21.97 2.96 14.82
N TYR A 446 21.88 4.28 14.62
CA TYR A 446 21.45 5.25 15.65
C TYR A 446 19.95 5.62 15.60
N ARG A 447 19.15 4.94 14.77
CA ARG A 447 17.70 5.19 14.63
C ARG A 447 16.88 4.81 15.86
N HIS A 448 15.75 5.50 16.04
CA HIS A 448 14.77 5.18 17.08
C HIS A 448 14.01 3.91 16.71
N LYS A 449 14.18 2.83 17.49
CA LYS A 449 13.51 1.56 17.23
C LYS A 449 12.04 1.61 17.66
N THR A 450 11.15 1.80 16.70
CA THR A 450 9.69 1.86 16.88
C THR A 450 9.16 0.60 17.59
N LEU A 451 8.41 0.80 18.68
CA LEU A 451 7.77 -0.29 19.42
C LEU A 451 6.52 -0.77 18.68
N ILE A 452 6.62 -1.93 18.02
CA ILE A 452 5.48 -2.58 17.35
C ILE A 452 4.57 -3.21 18.41
N ASN A 453 3.35 -2.67 18.57
CA ASN A 453 2.33 -3.26 19.43
C ASN A 453 1.82 -4.59 18.84
N THR A 454 1.96 -5.70 19.58
CA THR A 454 1.41 -6.99 19.13
C THR A 454 -0.10 -7.04 19.36
N THR A 455 -0.88 -7.06 18.28
CA THR A 455 -2.31 -7.37 18.32
C THR A 455 -2.58 -8.88 18.25
N ALA A 456 -3.81 -9.30 18.53
CA ALA A 456 -4.20 -10.71 18.50
C ALA A 456 -4.15 -11.31 17.09
N GLU A 457 -3.45 -12.44 16.96
CA GLU A 457 -3.30 -13.18 15.71
C GLU A 457 -4.32 -14.32 15.54
N GLY A 458 -4.65 -14.65 14.29
CA GLY A 458 -5.36 -15.86 13.90
C GLY A 458 -4.43 -17.06 13.63
N ASP A 459 -5.00 -18.27 13.63
CA ASP A 459 -4.25 -19.48 13.26
C ASP A 459 -3.91 -19.45 11.76
N ARG A 460 -2.63 -19.22 11.45
CA ARG A 460 -2.15 -19.03 10.07
C ARG A 460 -2.40 -20.26 9.18
N ASP A 461 -2.34 -21.50 9.71
CA ASP A 461 -2.63 -22.72 8.94
C ASP A 461 -4.14 -22.87 8.62
N MET A 462 -5.00 -22.48 9.56
CA MET A 462 -6.44 -22.39 9.31
C MET A 462 -6.73 -21.33 8.25
N MET A 463 -6.10 -20.16 8.33
CA MET A 463 -6.27 -19.06 7.37
C MET A 463 -5.78 -19.42 5.98
N TYR A 464 -4.56 -19.94 5.79
CA TYR A 464 -4.05 -20.36 4.48
C TYR A 464 -4.94 -21.41 3.78
N HIS A 465 -5.68 -22.22 4.54
CA HIS A 465 -6.62 -23.20 4.02
C HIS A 465 -8.08 -22.70 3.90
N GLY A 466 -8.36 -21.46 4.30
CA GLY A 466 -9.70 -20.85 4.29
C GLY A 466 -10.68 -21.45 5.31
N ARG A 467 -10.16 -22.07 6.37
CA ARG A 467 -10.94 -22.75 7.43
C ARG A 467 -11.22 -21.82 8.61
N ASP A 468 -12.40 -21.96 9.21
CA ASP A 468 -12.84 -21.19 10.38
C ASP A 468 -12.85 -22.05 11.64
N ILE A 469 -12.74 -21.41 12.80
CA ILE A 469 -12.88 -22.05 14.10
C ILE A 469 -14.36 -22.00 14.51
N THR A 470 -14.90 -23.15 14.94
CA THR A 470 -16.32 -23.36 15.25
C THR A 470 -16.63 -23.53 16.74
N VAL A 471 -15.59 -23.53 17.57
CA VAL A 471 -15.64 -23.66 19.04
C VAL A 471 -15.34 -22.34 19.72
N SER A 472 -15.99 -22.11 20.87
CA SER A 472 -15.74 -20.97 21.76
C SER A 472 -15.53 -21.48 23.18
N ASP A 473 -14.58 -20.90 23.92
CA ASP A 473 -14.44 -21.08 25.37
C ASP A 473 -14.89 -19.84 26.17
N GLY A 474 -15.40 -18.81 25.47
CA GLY A 474 -15.92 -17.58 26.08
C GLY A 474 -14.85 -16.58 26.52
N VAL A 475 -13.57 -16.90 26.42
CA VAL A 475 -12.47 -16.00 26.84
C VAL A 475 -12.26 -14.93 25.77
N THR A 476 -12.49 -13.65 26.13
CA THR A 476 -12.34 -12.52 25.20
C THR A 476 -10.88 -12.26 24.84
N VAL A 477 -10.64 -11.54 23.74
CA VAL A 477 -9.30 -11.11 23.34
C VAL A 477 -8.59 -10.36 24.46
N ARG A 478 -9.24 -9.36 25.10
CA ARG A 478 -8.58 -8.60 26.19
C ARG A 478 -8.22 -9.50 27.39
N GLN A 479 -9.13 -10.37 27.83
CA GLN A 479 -8.86 -11.31 28.92
C GLN A 479 -7.71 -12.28 28.59
N PHE A 480 -7.66 -12.77 27.35
CA PHE A 480 -6.59 -13.65 26.89
C PHE A 480 -5.24 -12.93 26.88
N GLU A 481 -5.20 -11.70 26.36
CA GLU A 481 -3.98 -10.89 26.25
C GLU A 481 -3.46 -10.40 27.61
N GLU A 482 -4.34 -9.96 28.52
CA GLU A 482 -3.99 -9.64 29.92
C GLU A 482 -3.35 -10.86 30.62
N ALA A 483 -3.92 -12.05 30.45
CA ALA A 483 -3.36 -13.28 31.00
C ALA A 483 -2.11 -13.78 30.24
N ARG A 484 -1.95 -13.44 28.96
CA ARG A 484 -0.71 -13.71 28.20
C ARG A 484 0.44 -12.87 28.76
N ALA A 485 0.21 -11.56 28.94
CA ALA A 485 1.16 -10.63 29.54
C ALA A 485 1.51 -11.00 31.00
N ALA A 486 0.53 -11.43 31.79
CA ALA A 486 0.75 -11.90 33.17
C ALA A 486 1.34 -13.34 33.25
N GLY A 487 1.55 -14.04 32.13
CA GLY A 487 1.99 -15.43 32.08
C GLY A 487 0.96 -16.47 32.54
N THR A 488 -0.22 -16.03 32.99
CA THR A 488 -1.29 -16.84 33.57
C THR A 488 -2.29 -17.41 32.55
N HIS A 489 -2.14 -17.14 31.25
CA HIS A 489 -3.04 -17.63 30.17
C HIS A 489 -3.31 -19.14 30.24
N HIS A 490 -2.35 -19.93 30.70
CA HIS A 490 -2.48 -21.38 30.91
C HIS A 490 -3.54 -21.78 31.96
N LEU A 491 -3.96 -20.85 32.82
CA LEU A 491 -5.03 -21.00 33.82
C LEU A 491 -6.42 -20.63 33.29
N LEU A 492 -6.51 -19.77 32.25
CA LEU A 492 -7.79 -19.42 31.63
C LEU A 492 -8.36 -20.55 30.76
N LEU A 493 -7.52 -21.50 30.33
CA LEU A 493 -7.91 -22.60 29.44
C LEU A 493 -8.70 -23.70 30.20
N PRO A 494 -10.01 -23.91 29.93
CA PRO A 494 -10.81 -24.88 30.68
C PRO A 494 -10.46 -26.33 30.31
N ALA A 495 -9.48 -26.89 31.04
CA ALA A 495 -9.01 -28.29 31.00
C ALA A 495 -8.63 -28.85 29.60
N ALA A 496 -7.39 -29.36 29.48
CA ALA A 496 -6.79 -29.89 28.23
C ALA A 496 -7.46 -31.16 27.61
N ARG A 497 -8.72 -31.46 27.92
CA ARG A 497 -9.49 -32.60 27.37
C ARG A 497 -10.26 -32.27 26.09
N LEU A 498 -10.61 -31.01 25.84
CA LEU A 498 -11.39 -30.60 24.66
C LEU A 498 -10.53 -30.42 23.38
N ARG A 499 -9.22 -30.16 23.50
CA ARG A 499 -8.31 -29.99 22.35
C ARG A 499 -7.79 -31.34 21.78
N ARG A 500 -8.68 -32.29 21.48
CA ARG A 500 -8.37 -33.50 20.69
C ARG A 500 -8.88 -33.35 19.25
N GLY A 501 -8.03 -32.82 18.37
CA GLY A 501 -8.32 -32.67 16.93
C GLY A 501 -7.74 -31.41 16.31
N ILE A 502 -7.56 -30.36 17.12
CA ILE A 502 -6.70 -29.21 16.79
C ILE A 502 -5.25 -29.62 17.07
N GLY A 503 -4.33 -29.34 16.15
CA GLY A 503 -2.90 -29.65 16.33
C GLY A 503 -2.30 -28.86 17.50
N HIS A 504 -1.24 -29.40 18.11
CA HIS A 504 -0.57 -28.80 19.29
C HIS A 504 0.04 -27.40 19.06
N ASN A 505 -0.01 -26.90 17.83
CA ASN A 505 0.48 -25.57 17.44
C ASN A 505 -0.45 -24.43 17.88
N ALA A 506 -1.77 -24.63 17.98
CA ALA A 506 -2.72 -23.62 18.48
C ALA A 506 -2.62 -23.38 20.02
N SER A 507 -1.72 -24.12 20.69
CA SER A 507 -1.26 -23.86 22.06
C SER A 507 0.21 -23.41 22.12
N ARG A 508 0.86 -23.26 20.96
CA ARG A 508 2.17 -22.61 20.77
C ARG A 508 1.95 -21.25 20.09
N ILE A 509 1.13 -20.41 20.71
CA ILE A 509 1.52 -19.00 20.78
C ILE A 509 2.82 -19.03 21.60
N LEU A 510 3.96 -18.93 20.90
CA LEU A 510 5.24 -18.69 21.56
C LEU A 510 5.10 -17.41 22.39
N PRO A 511 5.84 -17.26 23.52
CA PRO A 511 6.04 -15.92 24.06
C PRO A 511 6.50 -15.02 22.89
N PRO A 512 5.98 -13.79 22.77
CA PRO A 512 6.30 -12.95 21.62
C PRO A 512 7.83 -12.89 21.51
N PRO A 513 8.43 -13.25 20.37
CA PRO A 513 9.89 -13.22 20.25
C PRO A 513 10.31 -11.80 20.61
N SER A 514 11.18 -11.66 21.62
CA SER A 514 11.26 -10.49 22.49
C SER A 514 11.35 -9.19 21.70
N SER A 515 10.19 -8.53 21.54
CA SER A 515 9.94 -7.42 20.60
C SER A 515 10.69 -7.60 19.28
N GLN A 516 10.28 -8.59 18.46
CA GLN A 516 10.95 -9.08 17.24
C GLN A 516 11.87 -8.03 16.63
N MET A 517 13.17 -8.18 16.90
CA MET A 517 14.18 -7.31 16.33
C MET A 517 14.18 -7.54 14.82
N ALA A 518 13.65 -6.59 14.07
CA ALA A 518 13.69 -6.60 12.60
C ALA A 518 15.16 -6.60 12.14
N ASP A 519 16.00 -5.88 12.87
CA ASP A 519 17.45 -5.99 12.90
C ASP A 519 17.89 -6.65 14.23
N ALA A 520 17.78 -7.98 14.27
CA ALA A 520 18.88 -8.75 14.85
C ALA A 520 20.06 -8.53 13.90
N PRO A 521 21.19 -7.96 14.35
CA PRO A 521 22.30 -7.70 13.44
C PRO A 521 22.81 -9.03 12.90
N ASP A 522 22.83 -9.17 11.57
CA ASP A 522 23.89 -9.94 10.94
C ASP A 522 25.23 -9.37 11.43
N GLU A 523 26.27 -10.19 11.59
CA GLU A 523 27.55 -9.72 12.12
C GLU A 523 28.21 -8.76 11.12
N GLU A 524 27.92 -7.45 11.27
CA GLU A 524 28.44 -6.38 10.41
C GLU A 524 29.95 -6.52 10.25
N LEU A 525 30.40 -6.68 9.01
CA LEU A 525 31.81 -6.79 8.73
C LEU A 525 32.49 -5.43 9.02
N PRO A 526 33.69 -5.42 9.62
CA PRO A 526 34.43 -4.19 9.88
C PRO A 526 34.55 -3.36 8.62
N ALA A 527 34.39 -2.04 8.72
CA ALA A 527 34.43 -1.10 7.59
C ALA A 527 35.54 -1.38 6.57
N ALA A 528 36.76 -1.67 7.04
CA ALA A 528 37.90 -1.98 6.17
C ALA A 528 37.73 -3.31 5.38
N MET A 529 37.09 -4.32 5.97
CA MET A 529 36.81 -5.60 5.28
C MET A 529 35.69 -5.44 4.26
N GLU A 530 34.63 -4.69 4.58
CA GLU A 530 33.54 -4.49 3.62
C GLU A 530 33.98 -3.63 2.43
N CYS A 531 34.87 -2.65 2.64
CA CYS A 531 35.53 -1.95 1.55
C CYS A 531 36.31 -2.88 0.61
N GLN A 532 36.96 -3.93 1.13
CA GLN A 532 37.63 -4.93 0.30
C GLN A 532 36.62 -5.79 -0.48
N ASN A 533 35.48 -6.15 0.12
CA ASN A 533 34.37 -6.84 -0.57
C ASN A 533 33.78 -5.98 -1.69
N MET A 534 33.70 -4.65 -1.50
CA MET A 534 33.27 -3.70 -2.53
C MET A 534 34.28 -3.53 -3.69
N GLY A 535 35.53 -3.97 -3.52
CA GLY A 535 36.61 -3.84 -4.52
C GLY A 535 37.64 -2.74 -4.23
N TRP A 536 37.55 -2.03 -3.10
CA TRP A 536 38.52 -0.98 -2.75
C TRP A 536 39.84 -1.55 -2.23
N LYS A 537 40.96 -1.00 -2.71
CA LYS A 537 42.29 -1.24 -2.13
C LYS A 537 42.50 -0.34 -0.90
N LEU A 538 42.71 -0.93 0.27
CA LEU A 538 43.05 -0.21 1.50
C LEU A 538 44.41 0.52 1.41
N ARG A 539 44.57 1.59 2.19
CA ARG A 539 45.86 2.29 2.37
C ARG A 539 46.83 1.46 3.23
N ASP A 540 48.13 1.70 3.03
CA ASP A 540 49.19 1.05 3.81
C ASP A 540 49.05 1.37 5.31
N GLY A 541 49.01 0.32 6.13
CA GLY A 541 48.86 0.42 7.59
C GLY A 541 47.43 0.26 8.12
N VAL A 542 46.42 0.22 7.25
CA VAL A 542 45.04 -0.13 7.62
C VAL A 542 44.90 -1.65 7.78
N SER A 543 44.24 -2.08 8.84
CA SER A 543 43.94 -3.49 9.13
C SER A 543 42.56 -3.86 8.62
N ALA A 544 42.37 -5.10 8.16
CA ALA A 544 41.04 -5.66 7.82
C ALA A 544 40.12 -5.89 9.04
N ARG A 545 40.46 -5.32 10.20
CA ARG A 545 39.63 -5.25 11.41
C ARG A 545 39.35 -3.81 11.85
N ASP A 546 39.80 -2.82 11.09
CA ASP A 546 39.53 -1.42 11.39
C ASP A 546 38.09 -1.08 10.97
N ASP A 547 37.42 -0.29 11.80
CA ASP A 547 35.99 -0.01 11.72
C ASP A 547 35.68 1.46 12.07
N LEU A 548 34.45 1.92 11.83
CA LEU A 548 34.06 3.32 12.05
C LEU A 548 33.69 3.61 13.51
N ASP A 549 34.31 4.63 14.11
CA ASP A 549 33.90 5.17 15.40
C ASP A 549 32.98 6.38 15.19
N LEU A 550 31.71 6.10 14.91
CA LEU A 550 30.64 7.09 14.82
C LEU A 550 30.02 7.44 16.19
N ASP A 551 30.34 6.67 17.23
CA ASP A 551 29.65 6.70 18.51
C ASP A 551 29.79 8.06 19.21
N LYS A 552 30.98 8.67 19.09
CA LYS A 552 31.27 10.00 19.63
C LYS A 552 30.46 11.13 18.98
N ILE A 553 30.23 11.07 17.66
CA ILE A 553 29.51 12.12 16.94
C ILE A 553 28.00 11.90 17.06
N ALA A 554 27.51 10.66 16.91
CA ALA A 554 26.10 10.32 17.03
C ALA A 554 25.50 10.69 18.41
N LYS A 555 26.25 10.45 19.49
CA LYS A 555 25.81 10.71 20.87
C LYS A 555 26.15 12.13 21.39
N ALA A 556 26.62 13.04 20.53
CA ALA A 556 27.02 14.39 20.93
C ALA A 556 25.84 15.33 21.26
N SER A 557 24.66 15.08 20.70
CA SER A 557 23.43 15.86 20.94
C SER A 557 22.20 14.95 20.88
N SER A 558 21.13 15.30 21.59
CA SER A 558 19.82 14.67 21.43
C SER A 558 19.13 15.02 20.11
N SER A 559 19.49 16.16 19.51
CA SER A 559 19.09 16.56 18.15
C SER A 559 20.30 16.55 17.22
N GLN A 560 21.04 15.44 17.20
CA GLN A 560 22.12 15.25 16.23
C GLN A 560 21.56 15.05 14.82
N THR A 561 22.27 15.57 13.83
CA THR A 561 21.85 15.52 12.42
C THR A 561 22.38 14.25 11.74
N LEU A 562 21.64 13.75 10.74
CA LEU A 562 22.13 12.67 9.88
C LEU A 562 23.41 13.09 9.15
N GLY A 563 23.39 14.31 8.57
CA GLY A 563 24.53 14.87 7.83
C GLY A 563 25.83 14.90 8.63
N ALA A 564 25.80 15.28 9.90
CA ALA A 564 27.00 15.36 10.73
C ALA A 564 27.64 13.99 11.03
N VAL A 565 26.84 12.92 11.09
CA VAL A 565 27.35 11.55 11.29
C VAL A 565 27.87 10.96 9.97
N MET A 566 27.14 11.15 8.87
CA MET A 566 27.58 10.71 7.54
C MET A 566 28.85 11.44 7.07
N ASP A 567 28.98 12.75 7.34
CA ASP A 567 30.16 13.55 7.00
C ASP A 567 31.41 13.06 7.77
N GLU A 568 31.29 12.70 9.06
CA GLU A 568 32.39 12.04 9.79
C GLU A 568 32.65 10.64 9.25
N GLY A 569 31.63 9.85 8.92
CA GLY A 569 31.78 8.51 8.31
C GLY A 569 32.61 8.52 7.03
N VAL A 570 32.29 9.42 6.09
CA VAL A 570 33.13 9.64 4.90
C VAL A 570 34.52 10.17 5.28
N GLY A 571 34.60 11.06 6.28
CA GLY A 571 35.86 11.50 6.88
C GLY A 571 36.71 10.36 7.47
N GLN A 572 36.11 9.26 7.90
CA GLN A 572 36.79 8.03 8.36
C GLN A 572 37.24 7.19 7.16
N TYR A 573 36.37 6.98 6.17
CA TYR A 573 36.72 6.24 4.97
C TYR A 573 37.84 6.90 4.16
N GLN A 574 37.94 8.23 4.14
CA GLN A 574 39.09 8.95 3.57
C GLN A 574 40.43 8.60 4.24
N ARG A 575 40.41 8.15 5.51
CA ARG A 575 41.60 7.68 6.23
C ARG A 575 41.96 6.23 5.87
N MET A 576 40.96 5.42 5.49
CA MET A 576 41.12 4.00 5.12
C MET A 576 41.42 3.80 3.62
N LEU A 577 40.82 4.62 2.74
CA LEU A 577 40.72 4.39 1.30
C LEU A 577 41.42 5.48 0.48
N PRO A 578 42.01 5.16 -0.69
CA PRO A 578 42.68 6.11 -1.58
C PRO A 578 41.71 6.93 -2.44
N LEU A 579 40.62 7.43 -1.85
CA LEU A 579 39.57 8.16 -2.57
C LEU A 579 40.12 9.36 -3.37
N THR A 580 39.57 9.55 -4.56
CA THR A 580 39.87 10.63 -5.49
C THR A 580 38.79 11.73 -5.47
N PRO A 581 39.03 12.90 -6.07
CA PRO A 581 37.99 13.92 -6.23
C PRO A 581 36.78 13.46 -7.07
N LYS A 582 36.93 12.47 -7.96
CA LYS A 582 35.80 11.93 -8.74
C LYS A 582 34.87 11.10 -7.86
N ASP A 583 35.46 10.24 -7.03
CA ASP A 583 34.78 9.42 -6.02
C ASP A 583 34.00 10.33 -5.05
N MET A 584 34.63 11.44 -4.63
CA MET A 584 33.97 12.47 -3.81
C MET A 584 32.82 13.20 -4.52
N ARG A 585 32.86 13.36 -5.85
CA ARG A 585 31.73 13.87 -6.64
C ARG A 585 30.60 12.85 -6.73
N LEU A 586 30.89 11.56 -6.92
CA LEU A 586 29.90 10.47 -6.93
C LEU A 586 29.21 10.34 -5.58
N MET A 587 29.98 10.25 -4.50
CA MET A 587 29.50 10.30 -3.11
C MET A 587 28.55 11.48 -2.89
N ASN A 588 28.90 12.68 -3.39
CA ASN A 588 28.03 13.86 -3.26
C ASN A 588 26.81 13.88 -4.17
N TRP A 589 26.81 13.11 -5.26
CA TRP A 589 25.62 12.89 -6.08
C TRP A 589 24.59 12.02 -5.35
N HIS A 590 25.02 10.97 -4.66
CA HIS A 590 24.12 10.18 -3.81
C HIS A 590 23.59 10.99 -2.62
N TYR A 591 24.44 11.81 -1.97
CA TYR A 591 23.98 12.77 -0.96
C TYR A 591 22.94 13.74 -1.53
N ALA A 592 23.18 14.30 -2.73
CA ALA A 592 22.22 15.18 -3.41
C ALA A 592 20.89 14.46 -3.74
N ASN A 593 20.92 13.16 -3.99
CA ASN A 593 19.73 12.34 -4.21
C ASN A 593 18.92 12.12 -2.91
N LEU A 594 19.60 11.93 -1.78
CA LEU A 594 18.96 11.88 -0.45
C LEU A 594 18.39 13.26 -0.03
N GLU A 595 19.08 14.35 -0.38
CA GLU A 595 18.61 15.73 -0.22
C GLU A 595 17.42 16.07 -1.15
N TYR A 596 17.30 15.41 -2.30
CA TYR A 596 16.12 15.46 -3.18
C TYR A 596 14.93 14.72 -2.56
N ALA A 597 15.13 13.46 -2.13
CA ALA A 597 14.09 12.66 -1.51
C ALA A 597 13.45 13.40 -0.32
N ASN A 598 14.28 13.97 0.56
CA ASN A 598 13.86 14.69 1.76
C ASN A 598 13.54 16.19 1.54
N ALA A 599 13.88 16.76 0.37
CA ALA A 599 13.81 18.20 0.07
C ALA A 599 14.50 19.12 1.10
N THR A 600 15.58 18.67 1.72
CA THR A 600 16.39 19.44 2.68
C THR A 600 17.86 19.04 2.58
N ASN A 601 18.76 19.91 3.03
CA ASN A 601 20.14 19.53 3.33
C ASN A 601 20.16 18.44 4.43
N LEU A 602 21.08 17.47 4.36
CA LEU A 602 21.19 16.38 5.34
C LEU A 602 21.50 16.88 6.77
N ASN A 603 22.13 18.05 6.88
CA ASN A 603 22.33 18.74 8.16
C ASN A 603 21.05 19.36 8.76
N GLY A 604 19.89 19.19 8.10
CA GLY A 604 18.58 19.46 8.69
C GLY A 604 17.87 18.22 9.24
N LEU A 605 18.24 17.01 8.80
CA LEU A 605 17.55 15.75 9.12
C LEU A 605 17.94 15.21 10.50
N SER A 606 16.98 14.65 11.23
CA SER A 606 17.25 13.93 12.49
C SER A 606 17.97 12.61 12.23
N LEU A 607 19.12 12.41 12.86
CA LEU A 607 19.83 11.12 12.85
C LEU A 607 18.93 9.96 13.30
N SER A 608 18.07 10.21 14.30
CA SER A 608 17.31 9.15 14.97
C SER A 608 15.93 8.86 14.39
N GLY A 609 15.52 9.53 13.31
CA GLY A 609 14.16 9.33 12.77
C GLY A 609 13.86 9.97 11.43
N TRP A 610 14.87 10.31 10.62
CA TRP A 610 14.65 10.69 9.22
C TRP A 610 13.94 9.58 8.41
N ASP A 611 14.14 8.32 8.80
CA ASP A 611 13.61 7.08 8.23
C ASP A 611 12.37 6.53 8.99
N GLN A 612 11.65 7.37 9.74
CA GLN A 612 10.53 6.92 10.60
C GLN A 612 9.37 6.20 9.86
N ASP A 613 9.25 6.38 8.54
CA ASP A 613 8.26 5.77 7.66
C ASP A 613 8.78 4.52 6.93
N MET A 614 10.04 4.15 7.14
CA MET A 614 10.62 2.89 6.64
C MET A 614 9.79 1.67 7.08
N GLY A 615 9.62 0.70 6.18
CA GLY A 615 8.73 -0.45 6.35
C GLY A 615 7.27 -0.19 5.94
N ASN A 616 6.94 1.01 5.48
CA ASN A 616 5.64 1.37 4.89
C ASN A 616 5.73 1.59 3.35
N GLU A 617 6.85 1.23 2.73
CA GLU A 617 7.06 1.40 1.29
C GLU A 617 6.08 0.54 0.47
N PHE A 618 5.70 1.04 -0.71
CA PHE A 618 4.88 0.29 -1.67
C PHE A 618 5.75 -0.41 -2.71
N GLU A 619 5.34 -1.63 -3.09
CA GLU A 619 6.06 -2.43 -4.08
C GLU A 619 5.69 -2.06 -5.53
N GLY A 620 6.52 -2.52 -6.46
CA GLY A 620 6.35 -2.34 -7.90
C GLY A 620 7.00 -1.07 -8.45
N GLU A 621 7.20 -1.04 -9.75
CA GLU A 621 7.89 0.06 -10.45
C GLU A 621 7.23 1.43 -10.20
N HIS A 622 8.07 2.46 -10.05
CA HIS A 622 7.61 3.84 -9.89
C HIS A 622 6.93 4.35 -11.18
N GLY A 623 5.82 5.07 -11.04
CA GLY A 623 5.00 5.52 -12.17
C GLY A 623 4.95 7.04 -12.35
N GLN A 624 4.74 7.52 -13.59
CA GLN A 624 4.38 8.91 -13.89
C GLN A 624 3.11 8.98 -14.75
N ILE A 625 2.20 9.93 -14.49
CA ILE A 625 0.94 10.07 -15.24
C ILE A 625 1.16 10.77 -16.59
N ILE A 626 0.77 10.10 -17.68
CA ILE A 626 0.83 10.62 -19.05
C ILE A 626 -0.27 11.68 -19.24
N GLY A 627 0.09 12.86 -19.76
CA GLY A 627 -0.80 14.03 -19.85
C GLY A 627 -1.02 14.77 -18.51
N GLY A 628 -0.27 14.39 -17.47
CA GLY A 628 -0.11 15.15 -16.23
C GLY A 628 -0.91 14.63 -15.03
N TYR A 629 -0.26 14.61 -13.86
CA TYR A 629 -0.75 14.06 -12.60
C TYR A 629 -1.91 14.87 -12.00
N GLN A 630 -2.12 16.13 -12.40
CA GLN A 630 -3.31 16.91 -12.01
C GLN A 630 -4.62 16.30 -12.56
N GLN A 631 -4.57 15.23 -13.37
CA GLN A 631 -5.74 14.40 -13.67
C GLN A 631 -6.35 13.74 -12.41
N LEU A 632 -5.54 13.28 -11.44
CA LEU A 632 -6.04 12.67 -10.19
C LEU A 632 -6.98 13.63 -9.40
N PRO A 633 -6.55 14.84 -8.99
CA PRO A 633 -7.43 15.76 -8.26
C PRO A 633 -8.61 16.27 -9.12
N ARG A 634 -8.50 16.29 -10.46
CA ARG A 634 -9.66 16.58 -11.34
C ARG A 634 -10.68 15.45 -11.31
N GLY A 635 -10.22 14.19 -11.26
CA GLY A 635 -11.08 13.02 -11.08
C GLY A 635 -11.85 13.10 -9.77
N LEU A 636 -11.14 13.22 -8.64
CA LEU A 636 -11.74 13.34 -7.30
C LEU A 636 -12.75 14.50 -7.21
N TRP A 637 -12.46 15.62 -7.86
CA TRP A 637 -13.35 16.78 -7.93
C TRP A 637 -14.65 16.55 -8.73
N ALA A 638 -14.58 15.79 -9.82
CA ALA A 638 -15.64 15.70 -10.82
C ALA A 638 -16.46 14.41 -10.78
N LEU A 639 -15.91 13.31 -10.22
CA LEU A 639 -16.48 11.97 -10.28
C LEU A 639 -16.66 11.34 -8.88
N PRO A 640 -17.74 10.58 -8.64
CA PRO A 640 -18.88 10.37 -9.54
C PRO A 640 -19.75 11.64 -9.72
N THR A 641 -19.80 12.48 -8.70
CA THR A 641 -20.51 13.77 -8.62
C THR A 641 -19.52 14.92 -8.53
N LYS A 642 -19.94 16.14 -8.91
CA LYS A 642 -19.06 17.32 -8.85
C LYS A 642 -19.15 18.03 -7.49
N LEU A 643 -18.03 18.13 -6.78
CA LEU A 643 -17.92 18.79 -5.47
C LEU A 643 -18.09 20.33 -5.55
N ASP A 644 -18.64 20.95 -4.50
CA ASP A 644 -18.67 22.41 -4.26
C ASP A 644 -17.26 22.92 -3.88
N VAL A 645 -16.37 23.00 -4.88
CA VAL A 645 -15.05 23.61 -4.75
C VAL A 645 -15.08 25.05 -5.27
N ARG A 646 -14.71 26.00 -4.41
CA ARG A 646 -14.68 27.42 -4.70
C ARG A 646 -13.24 27.90 -4.75
N THR A 647 -12.81 28.38 -5.91
CA THR A 647 -11.44 28.83 -6.17
C THR A 647 -11.32 30.35 -6.10
N ASN A 648 -10.13 30.84 -5.75
CA ASN A 648 -9.87 32.23 -5.36
C ASN A 648 -10.57 32.64 -4.05
N GLU A 649 -10.76 31.67 -3.13
CA GLU A 649 -11.26 31.88 -1.77
C GLU A 649 -10.08 31.79 -0.79
N THR A 650 -9.33 32.88 -0.60
CA THR A 650 -8.26 32.89 0.41
C THR A 650 -8.87 32.94 1.81
N VAL A 651 -8.71 31.87 2.58
CA VAL A 651 -9.00 31.88 4.02
C VAL A 651 -7.92 32.68 4.74
N THR A 652 -8.33 33.60 5.62
CA THR A 652 -7.43 34.51 6.34
C THR A 652 -7.49 34.31 7.86
N LYS A 653 -8.63 33.89 8.40
CA LYS A 653 -8.83 33.60 9.83
C LYS A 653 -9.79 32.42 10.03
N ILE A 654 -9.56 31.60 11.04
CA ILE A 654 -10.48 30.58 11.53
C ILE A 654 -10.80 30.88 13.00
N THR A 655 -12.08 31.08 13.29
CA THR A 655 -12.58 31.31 14.66
C THR A 655 -13.33 30.08 15.12
N TYR A 656 -12.83 29.37 16.12
CA TYR A 656 -13.33 28.07 16.55
C TYR A 656 -13.51 28.00 18.07
N ASP A 657 -14.18 26.96 18.53
CA ASP A 657 -14.32 26.62 19.94
C ASP A 657 -13.51 25.35 20.25
N THR A 658 -12.69 25.41 21.30
CA THR A 658 -11.84 24.28 21.73
C THR A 658 -12.64 23.14 22.34
N THR A 659 -13.88 23.37 22.79
CA THR A 659 -14.76 22.33 23.37
C THR A 659 -15.59 21.58 22.33
N GLY A 660 -15.67 22.08 21.08
CA GLY A 660 -16.44 21.45 20.00
C GLY A 660 -17.96 21.60 20.12
N ILE A 661 -18.46 22.48 21.00
CA ILE A 661 -19.89 22.76 21.19
C ILE A 661 -20.35 23.85 20.21
N GLY A 662 -19.48 24.82 19.89
CA GLY A 662 -19.76 25.90 18.95
C GLY A 662 -19.54 25.56 17.47
N LYS A 663 -20.28 26.23 16.57
CA LYS A 663 -19.95 26.26 15.13
C LYS A 663 -18.64 27.05 14.91
N THR A 664 -17.75 26.50 14.09
CA THR A 664 -16.52 27.18 13.66
C THR A 664 -16.83 28.14 12.51
N THR A 665 -16.25 29.34 12.52
CA THR A 665 -16.38 30.34 11.45
C THR A 665 -15.07 30.49 10.69
N VAL A 666 -15.10 30.21 9.38
CA VAL A 666 -13.98 30.41 8.45
C VAL A 666 -14.17 31.76 7.75
N HIS A 667 -13.20 32.66 7.86
CA HIS A 667 -13.24 33.98 7.22
C HIS A 667 -12.42 33.95 5.93
N THR A 668 -13.04 34.30 4.80
CA THR A 668 -12.36 34.47 3.51
C THR A 668 -12.33 35.94 3.09
N GLU A 669 -11.55 36.25 2.05
CA GLU A 669 -11.58 37.55 1.35
C GLU A 669 -12.99 37.97 0.86
N ASN A 670 -13.92 37.00 0.68
CA ASN A 670 -15.30 37.22 0.26
C ASN A 670 -16.33 37.16 1.42
N GLY A 671 -15.90 36.87 2.65
CA GLY A 671 -16.74 36.92 3.87
C GLY A 671 -16.65 35.68 4.78
N PRO A 672 -17.36 35.71 5.92
CA PRO A 672 -17.39 34.59 6.87
C PRO A 672 -18.36 33.48 6.46
N ILE A 673 -17.94 32.23 6.66
CA ILE A 673 -18.75 31.01 6.48
C ILE A 673 -18.75 30.24 7.80
N ALA A 674 -19.93 30.10 8.41
CA ALA A 674 -20.12 29.24 9.58
C ALA A 674 -20.26 27.76 9.16
N ALA A 675 -19.62 26.88 9.91
CA ALA A 675 -19.56 25.44 9.69
C ALA A 675 -19.65 24.68 11.02
N ASP A 676 -20.23 23.49 10.99
CA ASP A 676 -20.32 22.59 12.13
C ASP A 676 -18.99 21.87 12.35
N HIS A 677 -18.26 21.54 11.28
CA HIS A 677 -16.86 21.09 11.34
C HIS A 677 -16.01 21.78 10.26
N VAL A 678 -14.71 21.96 10.54
CA VAL A 678 -13.73 22.49 9.60
C VAL A 678 -12.54 21.56 9.48
N VAL A 679 -12.09 21.26 8.27
CA VAL A 679 -10.84 20.53 8.00
C VAL A 679 -9.82 21.49 7.39
N TYR A 680 -8.68 21.69 8.05
CA TYR A 680 -7.57 22.46 7.50
C TYR A 680 -6.61 21.53 6.74
N THR A 681 -6.37 21.84 5.45
CA THR A 681 -5.44 21.08 4.57
C THR A 681 -4.36 21.96 3.90
N GLY A 682 -4.11 23.15 4.46
CA GLY A 682 -2.94 23.95 4.12
C GLY A 682 -1.64 23.23 4.51
N SER A 683 -0.52 23.64 3.91
CA SER A 683 0.78 23.02 4.20
C SER A 683 1.30 23.39 5.59
N LEU A 684 2.19 22.55 6.14
CA LEU A 684 2.98 22.88 7.32
C LEU A 684 3.74 24.22 7.14
N GLY A 685 4.26 24.51 5.94
CA GLY A 685 4.84 25.82 5.63
C GLY A 685 3.88 27.01 5.83
N THR A 686 2.59 26.87 5.48
CA THR A 686 1.60 27.94 5.74
C THR A 686 1.21 28.06 7.22
N LEU A 687 1.33 26.99 8.01
CA LEU A 687 1.17 27.02 9.46
C LEU A 687 2.38 27.67 10.15
N LYS A 688 3.61 27.27 9.80
CA LYS A 688 4.86 27.91 10.28
C LYS A 688 4.92 29.40 9.96
N HIS A 689 4.51 29.80 8.75
CA HIS A 689 4.41 31.21 8.35
C HIS A 689 3.24 31.95 9.03
N ARG A 690 2.33 31.24 9.72
CA ARG A 690 1.10 31.81 10.32
C ARG A 690 0.26 32.57 9.28
N SER A 691 0.14 32.00 8.07
CA SER A 691 -0.61 32.60 6.94
C SER A 691 -2.13 32.65 7.17
N VAL A 692 -2.65 31.97 8.20
CA VAL A 692 -4.04 31.99 8.63
C VAL A 692 -4.04 32.23 10.14
N ASP A 693 -4.84 33.19 10.59
CA ASP A 693 -5.03 33.48 12.01
C ASP A 693 -5.97 32.44 12.66
N PHE A 694 -5.62 31.96 13.85
CA PHE A 694 -6.40 30.98 14.61
C PHE A 694 -6.87 31.61 15.91
N SER A 695 -8.18 31.58 16.15
CA SER A 695 -8.85 32.34 17.22
C SER A 695 -9.83 31.43 17.99
N PRO A 696 -9.51 30.98 19.21
CA PRO A 696 -8.27 31.23 19.97
C PRO A 696 -7.03 30.62 19.28
N PRO A 697 -5.80 30.99 19.70
CA PRO A 697 -4.59 30.37 19.16
C PRO A 697 -4.59 28.84 19.28
N LEU A 698 -3.88 28.18 18.36
CA LEU A 698 -3.66 26.74 18.43
C LEU A 698 -2.93 26.37 19.75
N PRO A 699 -3.27 25.25 20.41
CA PRO A 699 -2.64 24.85 21.68
C PRO A 699 -1.13 24.59 21.55
N ASP A 700 -0.39 24.77 22.64
CA ASP A 700 1.07 24.63 22.69
C ASP A 700 1.59 23.28 22.17
N TRP A 701 0.85 22.19 22.37
CA TRP A 701 1.20 20.86 21.84
C TRP A 701 1.10 20.78 20.31
N LYS A 702 0.21 21.55 19.69
CA LYS A 702 0.05 21.66 18.24
C LYS A 702 1.09 22.61 17.67
N THR A 703 1.29 23.79 18.27
CA THR A 703 2.31 24.74 17.80
C THR A 703 3.72 24.19 17.97
N GLY A 704 4.01 23.47 19.06
CA GLY A 704 5.30 22.79 19.25
C GLY A 704 5.62 21.78 18.14
N ALA A 705 4.65 20.98 17.68
CA ALA A 705 4.84 20.08 16.55
C ALA A 705 4.97 20.83 15.21
N ILE A 706 4.18 21.91 15.01
CA ILE A 706 4.32 22.81 13.85
C ILE A 706 5.72 23.44 13.79
N ASP A 707 6.28 23.84 14.93
CA ASP A 707 7.57 24.52 15.01
C ASP A 707 8.74 23.53 14.87
N ARG A 708 8.66 22.34 15.49
CA ARG A 708 9.69 21.28 15.41
C ARG A 708 9.84 20.61 14.05
N LEU A 709 8.75 20.21 13.40
CA LEU A 709 8.83 19.44 12.15
C LEU A 709 9.52 20.22 11.03
N GLY A 710 10.25 19.55 10.15
CA GLY A 710 10.87 20.17 8.99
C GLY A 710 9.85 20.52 7.91
N PHE A 711 10.12 21.57 7.12
CA PHE A 711 9.38 21.82 5.88
C PHE A 711 10.35 22.26 4.78
N GLY A 712 10.58 21.35 3.84
CA GLY A 712 11.64 21.40 2.84
C GLY A 712 11.35 22.33 1.67
N VAL A 713 12.35 22.44 0.79
CA VAL A 713 12.25 23.10 -0.51
C VAL A 713 13.03 22.26 -1.52
N LEU A 714 12.33 21.90 -2.59
CA LEU A 714 12.89 21.32 -3.80
C LEU A 714 12.37 22.16 -4.97
N ASN A 715 13.24 22.50 -5.92
CA ASN A 715 12.82 23.24 -7.12
C ASN A 715 13.20 22.51 -8.41
N LYS A 716 12.54 22.91 -9.51
CA LYS A 716 12.60 22.26 -10.82
C LYS A 716 12.81 23.30 -11.90
N VAL A 717 13.62 22.95 -12.89
CA VAL A 717 13.85 23.74 -14.11
C VAL A 717 13.34 22.94 -15.30
N ILE A 718 12.25 23.43 -15.88
CA ILE A 718 11.51 22.83 -16.99
C ILE A 718 12.12 23.39 -18.28
N LEU A 719 12.54 22.51 -19.19
CA LEU A 719 13.22 22.86 -20.44
C LEU A 719 12.55 22.12 -21.62
N VAL A 720 11.77 22.84 -22.43
CA VAL A 720 11.18 22.29 -23.67
C VAL A 720 12.08 22.63 -24.85
N PHE A 721 12.47 21.64 -25.65
CA PHE A 721 13.31 21.81 -26.84
C PHE A 721 12.50 21.54 -28.12
N ASP A 722 13.02 21.92 -29.29
CA ASP A 722 12.38 21.64 -30.58
C ASP A 722 12.50 20.17 -31.00
N HIS A 723 13.63 19.52 -30.65
CA HIS A 723 13.90 18.11 -30.89
C HIS A 723 14.57 17.44 -29.68
N VAL A 724 14.66 16.11 -29.71
CA VAL A 724 15.35 15.29 -28.68
C VAL A 724 16.81 15.09 -29.11
N PHE A 725 17.76 15.47 -28.25
CA PHE A 725 19.20 15.27 -28.46
C PHE A 725 19.84 14.30 -27.44
N TRP A 726 19.06 13.81 -26.47
CA TRP A 726 19.44 12.84 -25.43
C TRP A 726 18.90 11.44 -25.76
N ASP A 727 19.33 10.41 -25.02
CA ASP A 727 18.76 9.06 -25.19
C ASP A 727 17.28 9.05 -24.77
N SER A 728 16.39 8.81 -25.74
CA SER A 728 14.95 8.74 -25.53
C SER A 728 14.51 7.47 -24.77
N ASN A 729 15.40 6.48 -24.63
CA ASN A 729 15.13 5.24 -23.91
C ASN A 729 15.25 5.41 -22.39
N ARG A 730 16.33 6.02 -21.89
CA ARG A 730 16.53 6.27 -20.45
C ARG A 730 15.52 7.30 -19.94
N ASP A 731 14.93 7.04 -18.78
CA ASP A 731 13.90 7.90 -18.19
C ASP A 731 14.50 9.05 -17.35
N MET A 732 15.78 8.95 -16.99
CA MET A 732 16.56 9.99 -16.32
C MET A 732 18.07 9.86 -16.58
N PHE A 733 18.83 10.91 -16.30
CA PHE A 733 20.30 10.90 -16.28
C PHE A 733 20.87 11.87 -15.23
N GLY A 734 21.99 11.51 -14.62
CA GLY A 734 22.67 12.27 -13.57
C GLY A 734 23.80 13.15 -14.09
N LEU A 735 24.16 14.17 -13.31
CA LEU A 735 25.29 15.06 -13.55
C LEU A 735 26.04 15.30 -12.23
N LEU A 736 27.32 14.94 -12.19
CA LEU A 736 28.22 15.27 -11.09
C LEU A 736 28.48 16.78 -11.05
N ARG A 737 28.61 17.33 -9.84
CA ARG A 737 28.92 18.76 -9.61
C ARG A 737 30.25 18.89 -8.87
N GLU A 738 31.10 19.79 -9.33
CA GLU A 738 32.37 20.08 -8.63
C GLU A 738 32.12 20.89 -7.35
N ALA A 739 33.00 20.71 -6.37
CA ALA A 739 33.03 21.52 -5.15
C ALA A 739 33.30 23.02 -5.44
N GLU A 740 32.93 23.89 -4.50
CA GLU A 740 33.29 25.33 -4.55
C GLU A 740 34.82 25.56 -4.60
N VAL A 741 35.58 24.60 -4.07
CA VAL A 741 37.04 24.51 -4.21
C VAL A 741 37.33 23.31 -5.11
N PRO A 742 37.80 23.50 -6.36
CA PRO A 742 38.04 22.40 -7.30
C PRO A 742 38.99 21.34 -6.74
N GLY A 743 38.67 20.07 -6.94
CA GLY A 743 39.43 18.96 -6.36
C GLY A 743 39.35 18.81 -4.83
N SER A 744 38.43 19.49 -4.13
CA SER A 744 38.26 19.34 -2.68
C SER A 744 37.79 17.93 -2.29
N MET A 745 38.37 17.43 -1.20
CA MET A 745 37.93 16.19 -0.54
C MET A 745 36.95 16.46 0.62
N SER A 746 36.62 17.72 0.94
CA SER A 746 35.76 18.04 2.08
C SER A 746 34.28 18.09 1.68
N GLN A 747 33.42 17.35 2.41
CA GLN A 747 31.95 17.37 2.23
C GLN A 747 31.37 18.79 2.28
N ALA A 748 31.88 19.64 3.18
CA ALA A 748 31.47 21.03 3.31
C ALA A 748 31.68 21.86 2.03
N SER A 749 32.64 21.50 1.17
CA SER A 749 32.87 22.17 -0.12
C SER A 749 31.86 21.80 -1.21
N TYR A 750 31.09 20.72 -1.02
CA TYR A 750 30.06 20.26 -1.97
C TYR A 750 28.64 20.65 -1.56
N ALA A 751 28.37 20.77 -0.24
CA ALA A 751 27.03 20.95 0.32
C ALA A 751 26.19 22.07 -0.35
N ARG A 752 26.83 23.18 -0.74
CA ARG A 752 26.14 24.29 -1.43
C ARG A 752 25.64 23.92 -2.84
N ASN A 753 26.41 23.12 -3.58
CA ASN A 753 26.26 22.98 -5.04
C ASN A 753 25.89 21.57 -5.50
N ARG A 754 26.03 20.52 -4.67
CA ARG A 754 25.79 19.13 -5.07
C ARG A 754 24.40 18.88 -5.66
N GLY A 755 23.35 19.48 -5.08
CA GLY A 755 21.98 19.39 -5.57
C GLY A 755 21.65 20.23 -6.83
N ARG A 756 22.62 20.89 -7.46
CA ARG A 756 22.40 21.85 -8.56
C ARG A 756 22.41 21.17 -9.92
N PHE A 757 21.24 20.93 -10.50
CA PHE A 757 21.04 20.17 -11.76
C PHE A 757 21.54 18.71 -11.71
N TYR A 758 21.65 18.13 -10.51
CA TYR A 758 22.28 16.82 -10.29
C TYR A 758 21.55 15.65 -11.02
N LEU A 759 20.25 15.80 -11.30
CA LEU A 759 19.43 14.78 -11.96
C LEU A 759 18.44 15.45 -12.93
N PHE A 760 18.34 14.89 -14.13
CA PHE A 760 17.44 15.30 -15.21
C PHE A 760 16.43 14.18 -15.52
N TRP A 761 15.14 14.54 -15.57
CA TRP A 761 14.07 13.64 -16.01
C TRP A 761 13.77 13.80 -17.50
N ASN A 762 13.74 12.68 -18.23
CA ASN A 762 13.27 12.61 -19.62
C ASN A 762 11.74 12.45 -19.64
N CYS A 763 11.02 13.55 -19.85
CA CYS A 763 9.55 13.54 -19.83
C CYS A 763 8.90 13.39 -21.22
N VAL A 764 9.64 12.94 -22.24
CA VAL A 764 9.10 12.74 -23.61
C VAL A 764 7.89 11.80 -23.61
N LYS A 765 7.98 10.68 -22.87
CA LYS A 765 6.92 9.65 -22.81
C LYS A 765 5.67 10.12 -22.06
N THR A 766 5.79 11.09 -21.16
CA THR A 766 4.71 11.54 -20.27
C THR A 766 4.08 12.87 -20.69
N ALA A 767 4.86 13.78 -21.28
CA ALA A 767 4.39 15.05 -21.84
C ALA A 767 4.15 15.00 -23.36
N GLY A 768 4.73 14.03 -24.08
CA GLY A 768 4.58 13.85 -25.53
C GLY A 768 5.22 14.94 -26.38
N VAL A 769 6.22 15.63 -25.84
CA VAL A 769 7.04 16.68 -26.47
C VAL A 769 8.49 16.56 -25.95
N PRO A 770 9.52 17.08 -26.65
CA PRO A 770 10.90 17.11 -26.14
C PRO A 770 11.01 17.97 -24.87
N LEU A 771 10.97 17.33 -23.71
CA LEU A 771 10.95 17.97 -22.40
C LEU A 771 11.95 17.30 -21.45
N LEU A 772 12.86 18.09 -20.90
CA LEU A 772 13.65 17.75 -19.73
C LEU A 772 13.15 18.52 -18.50
N ILE A 773 13.28 17.90 -17.32
CA ILE A 773 13.11 18.57 -16.03
C ILE A 773 14.37 18.33 -15.19
N ALA A 774 15.19 19.38 -15.02
CA ALA A 774 16.36 19.35 -14.14
C ALA A 774 15.94 19.66 -12.70
N LEU A 775 16.58 19.02 -11.72
CA LEU A 775 16.30 19.20 -10.30
C LEU A 775 17.27 20.17 -9.61
N MET A 776 16.74 20.91 -8.63
CA MET A 776 17.49 21.79 -7.72
C MET A 776 17.16 21.39 -6.28
N ALA A 777 18.00 20.54 -5.69
CA ALA A 777 17.86 19.94 -4.35
C ALA A 777 18.79 20.60 -3.33
N GLY A 778 18.64 20.27 -2.03
CA GLY A 778 19.46 20.80 -0.94
C GLY A 778 19.55 22.34 -0.96
N ASP A 779 20.75 22.87 -0.73
CA ASP A 779 21.04 24.31 -0.75
C ASP A 779 20.79 24.95 -2.14
N ALA A 780 20.93 24.20 -3.23
CA ALA A 780 20.64 24.68 -4.58
C ALA A 780 19.15 24.98 -4.78
N ALA A 781 18.26 24.24 -4.09
CA ALA A 781 16.83 24.51 -4.08
C ALA A 781 16.50 25.92 -3.55
N HIS A 782 17.26 26.38 -2.54
CA HIS A 782 17.14 27.72 -1.98
C HIS A 782 17.76 28.80 -2.87
N GLN A 783 18.87 28.49 -3.57
CA GLN A 783 19.46 29.42 -4.54
C GLN A 783 18.48 29.74 -5.68
N ALA A 784 17.76 28.74 -6.19
CA ALA A 784 16.75 28.88 -7.24
C ALA A 784 15.58 29.84 -6.86
N GLU A 785 15.27 29.98 -5.57
CA GLU A 785 14.28 30.98 -5.11
C GLU A 785 14.78 32.42 -5.32
N SER A 786 16.09 32.64 -5.29
CA SER A 786 16.73 33.98 -5.29
C SER A 786 17.39 34.40 -6.61
N MET A 787 17.90 33.45 -7.41
CA MET A 787 18.55 33.72 -8.70
C MET A 787 17.53 34.06 -9.80
N ALA A 788 17.97 34.73 -10.88
CA ALA A 788 17.13 35.04 -12.01
C ALA A 788 16.94 33.83 -12.95
N ASP A 789 15.76 33.68 -13.56
CA ASP A 789 15.46 32.56 -14.46
C ASP A 789 16.45 32.45 -15.62
N ALA A 790 16.89 33.59 -16.18
CA ALA A 790 17.85 33.64 -17.27
C ALA A 790 19.25 33.11 -16.88
N GLU A 791 19.68 33.30 -15.63
CA GLU A 791 20.97 32.79 -15.12
C GLU A 791 20.90 31.26 -14.98
N ILE A 792 19.84 30.77 -14.35
CA ILE A 792 19.57 29.34 -14.15
C ILE A 792 19.44 28.62 -15.50
N VAL A 793 18.74 29.21 -16.47
CA VAL A 793 18.55 28.63 -17.82
C VAL A 793 19.85 28.64 -18.63
N ALA A 794 20.64 29.72 -18.55
CA ALA A 794 21.92 29.80 -19.25
C ALA A 794 22.91 28.75 -18.73
N GLU A 795 23.00 28.57 -17.40
CA GLU A 795 23.87 27.56 -16.78
C GLU A 795 23.44 26.15 -17.17
N VAL A 796 22.18 25.76 -16.96
CA VAL A 796 21.72 24.39 -17.26
C VAL A 796 21.81 24.05 -18.76
N THR A 797 21.62 25.03 -19.65
CA THR A 797 21.81 24.83 -21.10
C THR A 797 23.30 24.70 -21.45
N SER A 798 24.19 25.38 -20.71
CA SER A 798 25.65 25.18 -20.83
C SER A 798 26.09 23.79 -20.37
N GLU A 799 25.52 23.28 -19.28
CA GLU A 799 25.79 21.91 -18.79
C GLU A 799 25.30 20.85 -19.80
N LEU A 800 24.10 21.02 -20.36
CA LEU A 800 23.60 20.13 -21.42
C LEU A 800 24.49 20.17 -22.67
N ARG A 801 25.02 21.34 -23.04
CA ARG A 801 26.03 21.50 -24.12
C ARG A 801 27.37 20.85 -23.79
N ASN A 802 27.75 20.78 -22.52
CA ASN A 802 28.96 20.11 -22.04
C ASN A 802 28.83 18.59 -22.06
N ILE A 803 27.65 18.04 -21.73
CA ILE A 803 27.35 16.60 -21.79
C ILE A 803 27.21 16.13 -23.26
N PHE A 804 26.25 16.70 -23.99
CA PHE A 804 25.85 16.19 -25.30
C PHE A 804 26.68 16.75 -26.46
N LYS A 805 28.01 16.81 -26.31
CA LYS A 805 28.99 17.38 -27.26
C LYS A 805 28.91 16.83 -28.69
N SER A 806 28.36 15.62 -28.87
CA SER A 806 28.15 14.98 -30.17
C SER A 806 26.91 15.48 -30.93
N SER A 807 26.02 16.24 -30.26
CA SER A 807 24.73 16.71 -30.79
C SER A 807 24.60 18.24 -30.64
N PRO A 808 24.00 18.95 -31.62
CA PRO A 808 23.82 20.40 -31.52
C PRO A 808 22.68 20.76 -30.55
N VAL A 809 23.00 20.92 -29.26
CA VAL A 809 22.03 21.28 -28.20
C VAL A 809 21.44 22.69 -28.43
N PRO A 810 20.14 22.80 -28.78
CA PRO A 810 19.49 24.07 -29.10
C PRO A 810 19.13 24.84 -27.83
N ASP A 811 18.79 26.13 -27.98
CA ASP A 811 18.16 26.87 -26.87
C ASP A 811 16.70 26.41 -26.69
N PRO A 812 16.19 26.35 -25.44
CA PRO A 812 14.84 25.87 -25.16
C PRO A 812 13.75 26.84 -25.66
N LEU A 813 12.67 26.27 -26.21
CA LEU A 813 11.48 26.97 -26.73
C LEU A 813 10.55 27.52 -25.63
N GLU A 814 10.51 26.84 -24.47
CA GLU A 814 9.65 27.18 -23.32
C GLU A 814 10.37 26.74 -22.04
N THR A 815 10.59 27.67 -21.12
CA THR A 815 11.30 27.43 -19.85
C THR A 815 10.47 27.88 -18.65
N ILE A 816 10.57 27.14 -17.55
CA ILE A 816 9.88 27.48 -16.29
C ILE A 816 10.76 27.07 -15.09
N VAL A 817 10.98 27.98 -14.15
CA VAL A 817 11.65 27.69 -12.86
C VAL A 817 10.60 27.71 -11.75
N THR A 818 10.56 26.68 -10.89
CA THR A 818 9.66 26.69 -9.72
C THR A 818 10.25 27.49 -8.56
N ARG A 819 9.37 28.06 -7.73
CA ARG A 819 9.72 28.76 -6.48
C ARG A 819 8.72 28.44 -5.37
N TRP A 820 8.77 27.19 -4.88
CA TRP A 820 7.81 26.68 -3.90
C TRP A 820 7.90 27.32 -2.51
N LYS A 821 9.07 27.84 -2.10
CA LYS A 821 9.27 28.59 -0.85
C LYS A 821 8.59 29.97 -0.92
N SER A 822 8.71 30.64 -2.07
CA SER A 822 8.12 31.95 -2.32
C SER A 822 6.60 31.92 -2.45
N ASP A 823 6.01 30.84 -2.97
CA ASP A 823 4.55 30.70 -3.14
C ASP A 823 3.80 30.81 -1.80
N LYS A 824 2.96 31.86 -1.68
CA LYS A 824 2.21 32.19 -0.46
C LYS A 824 1.27 31.09 0.05
N PHE A 825 0.84 30.18 -0.84
CA PHE A 825 -0.09 29.09 -0.52
C PHE A 825 0.60 27.77 -0.16
N THR A 826 1.94 27.71 -0.15
CA THR A 826 2.69 26.49 0.21
C THR A 826 3.89 26.75 1.10
N ARG A 827 4.67 27.84 0.90
CA ARG A 827 5.84 28.19 1.70
C ARG A 827 6.91 27.08 1.84
N GLY A 828 7.10 26.30 0.77
CA GLY A 828 7.99 25.14 0.68
C GLY A 828 7.34 23.97 -0.07
N THR A 829 7.98 22.81 -0.12
CA THR A 829 7.52 21.63 -0.86
C THR A 829 6.78 20.61 0.01
N TYR A 830 7.44 19.99 0.98
CA TYR A 830 6.85 18.94 1.84
C TYR A 830 7.56 18.83 3.19
N SER A 831 6.96 18.13 4.16
CA SER A 831 7.57 17.92 5.47
C SER A 831 8.75 16.94 5.46
N PHE A 832 9.63 17.06 6.46
CA PHE A 832 10.68 16.10 6.77
C PHE A 832 10.87 16.03 8.30
N VAL A 833 11.52 14.98 8.82
CA VAL A 833 11.87 14.90 10.25
C VAL A 833 13.13 15.72 10.50
N ALA A 834 12.96 16.93 11.02
CA ALA A 834 14.07 17.81 11.37
C ALA A 834 14.77 17.33 12.64
N ALA A 835 16.02 17.76 12.84
CA ALA A 835 16.85 17.35 13.99
C ALA A 835 16.17 17.48 15.38
N ASP A 836 15.39 18.54 15.61
CA ASP A 836 14.67 18.77 16.87
C ASP A 836 13.27 18.12 16.94
N ALA A 837 12.84 17.36 15.91
CA ALA A 837 11.52 16.73 15.86
C ALA A 837 11.42 15.49 16.75
N LEU A 838 10.23 15.26 17.30
CA LEU A 838 9.96 14.18 18.25
C LEU A 838 9.12 13.05 17.63
N PRO A 839 9.31 11.79 18.04
CA PRO A 839 8.40 10.70 17.71
C PRO A 839 6.94 11.06 18.02
N GLY A 840 6.05 10.86 17.04
CA GLY A 840 4.63 11.21 17.15
C GLY A 840 4.27 12.67 16.81
N ASP A 841 5.23 13.52 16.39
CA ASP A 841 4.90 14.90 15.98
C ASP A 841 3.92 14.96 14.78
N TYR A 842 3.93 13.97 13.89
CA TYR A 842 2.95 13.84 12.81
C TYR A 842 1.53 13.52 13.31
N ASP A 843 1.40 12.81 14.44
CA ASP A 843 0.11 12.46 15.04
C ASP A 843 -0.42 13.63 15.87
N LEU A 844 0.47 14.39 16.53
CA LEU A 844 0.15 15.71 17.05
C LEU A 844 -0.29 16.66 15.93
N MET A 845 0.29 16.59 14.73
CA MET A 845 -0.18 17.35 13.57
C MET A 845 -1.55 16.89 13.05
N ALA A 846 -1.87 15.59 13.09
CA ALA A 846 -3.18 15.05 12.74
C ALA A 846 -4.31 15.45 13.71
N LYS A 847 -4.05 15.38 15.02
CA LYS A 847 -5.05 15.50 16.09
C LYS A 847 -5.90 16.78 16.00
N GLY A 848 -7.22 16.63 16.05
CA GLY A 848 -8.17 17.76 16.03
C GLY A 848 -8.14 18.63 17.30
N VAL A 849 -8.77 19.81 17.22
CA VAL A 849 -8.99 20.73 18.34
C VAL A 849 -10.44 21.21 18.31
N GLY A 850 -11.31 20.60 19.13
CA GLY A 850 -12.76 20.80 19.03
C GLY A 850 -13.25 20.43 17.62
N ASN A 851 -13.99 21.34 16.99
CA ASN A 851 -14.52 21.14 15.62
C ASN A 851 -13.53 21.49 14.48
N LEU A 852 -12.24 21.69 14.80
CA LEU A 852 -11.17 21.96 13.84
C LEU A 852 -10.26 20.74 13.66
N HIS A 853 -10.33 20.10 12.50
CA HIS A 853 -9.61 18.89 12.10
C HIS A 853 -8.43 19.23 11.16
N PHE A 854 -7.45 18.34 11.05
CA PHE A 854 -6.25 18.55 10.24
C PHE A 854 -5.96 17.35 9.30
N ALA A 855 -5.66 17.64 8.03
CA ALA A 855 -5.24 16.64 7.05
C ALA A 855 -4.19 17.21 6.07
N GLY A 856 -3.50 16.34 5.32
CA GLY A 856 -2.34 16.69 4.49
C GLY A 856 -1.14 15.76 4.79
N GLU A 857 -0.12 15.78 3.94
CA GLU A 857 1.06 14.89 4.10
C GLU A 857 1.77 15.08 5.45
N ALA A 858 1.90 16.34 5.92
CA ALA A 858 2.40 16.67 7.25
C ALA A 858 1.49 16.22 8.42
N THR A 859 0.54 15.30 8.19
CA THR A 859 -0.35 14.70 9.19
C THR A 859 -0.47 13.17 9.04
N CYS A 860 0.44 12.53 8.30
CA CYS A 860 0.43 11.08 8.07
C CYS A 860 1.82 10.51 8.41
N GLY A 861 2.02 10.05 9.65
CA GLY A 861 3.34 9.63 10.14
C GLY A 861 3.94 8.43 9.42
N THR A 862 3.10 7.52 8.91
CA THR A 862 3.51 6.33 8.14
C THR A 862 3.77 6.60 6.66
N HIS A 863 3.35 7.75 6.14
CA HIS A 863 3.52 8.12 4.72
C HIS A 863 3.67 9.65 4.57
N PRO A 864 4.66 10.29 5.22
CA PRO A 864 4.89 11.74 5.13
C PRO A 864 5.24 12.16 3.70
N ALA A 865 5.32 13.47 3.44
CA ALA A 865 5.68 14.11 2.17
C ALA A 865 4.87 13.76 0.88
N THR A 866 4.09 12.68 0.86
CA THR A 866 3.60 12.03 -0.36
C THR A 866 2.17 12.42 -0.77
N VAL A 867 1.82 12.12 -2.03
CA VAL A 867 0.43 12.24 -2.53
C VAL A 867 -0.50 11.21 -1.87
N HIS A 868 -0.01 10.00 -1.59
CA HIS A 868 -0.83 8.94 -0.99
C HIS A 868 -1.04 9.17 0.52
N GLY A 869 -0.07 9.69 1.28
CA GLY A 869 -0.28 10.10 2.67
C GLY A 869 -1.21 11.31 2.80
N ALA A 870 -1.11 12.26 1.85
CA ALA A 870 -2.12 13.30 1.72
C ALA A 870 -3.52 12.72 1.43
N PHE A 871 -3.65 11.68 0.60
CA PHE A 871 -4.92 11.00 0.35
C PHE A 871 -5.46 10.29 1.62
N LEU A 872 -4.63 9.49 2.29
CA LEU A 872 -4.97 8.75 3.51
C LEU A 872 -5.41 9.67 4.66
N SER A 873 -4.68 10.76 4.91
CA SER A 873 -5.07 11.76 5.92
C SER A 873 -6.39 12.45 5.59
N GLY A 874 -6.73 12.59 4.30
CA GLY A 874 -8.04 13.05 3.86
C GLY A 874 -9.16 12.07 4.21
N LEU A 875 -8.94 10.76 4.01
CA LEU A 875 -9.89 9.71 4.43
C LEU A 875 -10.06 9.72 5.95
N ARG A 876 -8.96 9.73 6.72
CA ARG A 876 -9.00 9.82 8.20
C ARG A 876 -9.81 11.01 8.69
N ALA A 877 -9.57 12.22 8.18
CA ALA A 877 -10.32 13.40 8.62
C ALA A 877 -11.82 13.34 8.27
N ALA A 878 -12.22 12.54 7.27
CA ALA A 878 -13.62 12.22 7.04
C ALA A 878 -14.15 11.22 8.09
N THR A 879 -13.39 10.18 8.44
CA THR A 879 -13.69 9.27 9.57
C THR A 879 -13.86 10.04 10.87
N ASP A 880 -12.89 10.88 11.25
CA ASP A 880 -12.88 11.69 12.47
C ASP A 880 -14.18 12.50 12.62
N ILE A 881 -14.64 13.14 11.53
CA ILE A 881 -15.91 13.89 11.51
C ILE A 881 -17.12 12.97 11.56
N MET A 882 -17.13 11.88 10.79
CA MET A 882 -18.27 10.96 10.73
C MET A 882 -18.48 10.20 12.04
N ASP A 883 -17.42 9.95 12.80
CA ASP A 883 -17.46 9.35 14.13
C ASP A 883 -18.06 10.31 15.16
N ASN A 884 -17.74 11.62 15.07
CA ASN A 884 -18.43 12.66 15.85
C ASN A 884 -19.91 12.85 15.45
N ILE A 885 -20.29 12.56 14.19
CA ILE A 885 -21.68 12.69 13.69
C ILE A 885 -22.54 11.45 14.00
N LEU A 886 -21.97 10.24 13.94
CA LEU A 886 -22.69 8.96 14.03
C LEU A 886 -22.55 8.25 15.38
N GLY A 887 -21.60 8.67 16.22
CA GLY A 887 -21.13 7.89 17.37
C GLY A 887 -20.21 6.73 16.96
N PRO A 888 -19.62 6.00 17.91
CA PRO A 888 -18.73 4.86 17.63
C PRO A 888 -19.44 3.74 16.85
N ILE A 889 -18.67 2.76 16.37
CA ILE A 889 -19.21 1.59 15.68
C ILE A 889 -19.91 0.69 16.71
N ALA A 890 -21.24 0.62 16.63
CA ALA A 890 -22.03 -0.23 17.51
C ALA A 890 -21.78 -1.71 17.21
N VAL A 891 -21.28 -2.46 18.20
CA VAL A 891 -21.00 -3.89 18.07
C VAL A 891 -22.31 -4.67 18.27
N PRO A 892 -22.75 -5.50 17.29
CA PRO A 892 -23.99 -6.27 17.42
C PRO A 892 -24.00 -7.16 18.66
N LYS A 893 -25.15 -7.24 19.35
CA LYS A 893 -25.33 -8.18 20.47
C LYS A 893 -26.47 -9.19 20.22
N PRO A 894 -26.20 -10.51 20.35
CA PRO A 894 -24.89 -11.15 20.54
C PRO A 894 -24.02 -11.10 19.26
N LEU A 895 -22.73 -10.78 19.39
CA LEU A 895 -21.81 -10.65 18.24
C LEU A 895 -21.62 -11.97 17.49
N VAL A 896 -21.62 -13.07 18.23
CA VAL A 896 -21.69 -14.44 17.73
C VAL A 896 -22.75 -15.18 18.56
N PRO A 897 -23.90 -15.55 17.98
CA PRO A 897 -24.91 -16.35 18.67
C PRO A 897 -24.37 -17.69 19.17
N ALA A 898 -24.92 -18.16 20.29
CA ALA A 898 -24.73 -19.53 20.76
C ALA A 898 -25.22 -20.52 19.69
N LYS A 899 -24.61 -21.70 19.63
CA LYS A 899 -25.02 -22.72 18.66
C LYS A 899 -26.28 -23.41 19.17
N GLU A 900 -27.28 -23.57 18.31
CA GLU A 900 -28.47 -24.36 18.66
C GLU A 900 -28.06 -25.77 19.12
N GLY A 901 -28.46 -26.13 20.35
CA GLY A 901 -28.09 -27.38 21.02
C GLY A 901 -27.01 -27.27 22.10
N GLU A 902 -26.22 -26.19 22.19
CA GLU A 902 -25.21 -26.01 23.25
C GLU A 902 -25.83 -25.46 24.55
N VAL A 903 -26.53 -26.31 25.31
CA VAL A 903 -26.97 -26.00 26.67
C VAL A 903 -25.80 -26.05 27.65
N ILE A 904 -25.05 -24.96 27.74
CA ILE A 904 -24.09 -24.74 28.84
C ILE A 904 -24.90 -24.30 30.07
N GLY A 905 -25.14 -25.24 30.99
CA GLY A 905 -25.75 -24.94 32.29
C GLY A 905 -24.89 -23.98 33.12
N PRO A 906 -25.49 -23.17 34.02
CA PRO A 906 -24.79 -22.12 34.75
C PRO A 906 -23.72 -22.69 35.68
N TYR A 907 -22.45 -22.48 35.32
CA TYR A 907 -21.32 -22.74 36.21
C TYR A 907 -21.23 -21.63 37.26
N ASN A 908 -21.61 -21.94 38.50
CA ASN A 908 -21.38 -21.07 39.67
C ASN A 908 -19.88 -21.04 40.02
N GLY A 909 -19.08 -20.34 39.22
CA GLY A 909 -17.74 -19.88 39.58
C GLY A 909 -17.82 -18.55 40.30
N GLY A 910 -17.76 -18.56 41.64
CA GLY A 910 -17.87 -17.35 42.45
C GLY A 910 -16.67 -16.43 42.28
N PHE A 911 -16.88 -15.22 41.74
CA PHE A 911 -15.88 -14.16 41.72
C PHE A 911 -15.61 -13.68 43.15
N ILE A 912 -14.40 -13.93 43.67
CA ILE A 912 -13.92 -13.28 44.90
C ILE A 912 -13.30 -11.94 44.51
N ASN A 913 -13.99 -10.84 44.85
CA ASN A 913 -13.42 -9.50 44.82
C ASN A 913 -12.27 -9.42 45.84
N ALA A 914 -11.03 -9.45 45.36
CA ALA A 914 -9.84 -9.27 46.19
C ALA A 914 -9.42 -7.80 46.20
N ASN A 915 -9.80 -7.07 47.26
CA ASN A 915 -9.37 -5.68 47.46
C ASN A 915 -9.22 -5.40 48.97
N LEU A 916 -8.07 -4.81 49.37
CA LEU A 916 -7.66 -4.53 50.78
C LEU A 916 -7.51 -5.81 51.66
N ALA A 917 -6.46 -6.06 52.43
CA ALA A 917 -5.52 -5.21 53.14
C ALA A 917 -4.27 -6.03 53.55
N ALA A 918 -3.25 -5.37 54.11
CA ALA A 918 -2.11 -6.05 54.73
C ALA A 918 -2.32 -6.20 56.26
N GLU A 919 -2.03 -7.38 56.82
CA GLU A 919 -1.04 -7.51 57.90
C GLU A 919 -0.69 -8.98 58.29
N LYS A 920 0.62 -9.23 58.43
CA LYS A 920 1.34 -9.97 59.50
C LYS A 920 0.87 -11.34 60.05
N VAL A 921 1.90 -12.22 60.14
CA VAL A 921 2.34 -12.99 61.34
C VAL A 921 1.97 -14.50 61.48
N THR A 922 3.02 -15.31 61.21
CA THR A 922 3.40 -16.61 61.81
C THR A 922 2.62 -17.91 61.54
N THR A 923 3.40 -18.99 61.45
CA THR A 923 2.96 -20.39 61.46
C THR A 923 2.96 -20.95 62.90
N PRO A 924 2.32 -22.11 63.15
CA PRO A 924 3.15 -23.32 63.24
C PRO A 924 2.51 -24.64 62.74
N LYS A 925 3.37 -25.54 62.23
CA LYS A 925 3.58 -26.98 62.58
C LYS A 925 2.41 -27.77 63.23
N LYS A 926 2.18 -29.08 62.98
CA LYS A 926 3.09 -30.17 62.53
C LYS A 926 2.32 -31.50 62.22
N GLU A 927 3.00 -32.45 61.55
CA GLU A 927 2.88 -33.93 61.62
C GLU A 927 1.51 -34.64 61.35
N PHE A 928 1.46 -35.72 60.55
CA PHE A 928 1.90 -37.07 60.96
C PHE A 928 2.45 -37.97 59.82
N THR A 929 2.91 -39.18 60.16
CA THR A 929 3.81 -40.03 59.33
C THR A 929 3.23 -41.40 58.87
N PRO A 930 3.80 -42.06 57.82
CA PRO A 930 3.18 -43.21 57.13
C PRO A 930 3.74 -44.62 57.47
N LYS A 931 2.93 -45.66 57.20
CA LYS A 931 3.26 -47.12 57.17
C LYS A 931 2.26 -47.85 56.22
N SER A 932 2.49 -49.02 55.61
CA SER A 932 3.70 -49.73 55.16
C SER A 932 3.36 -50.98 54.28
N LYS A 933 4.17 -51.23 53.22
CA LYS A 933 4.53 -52.51 52.49
C LYS A 933 3.84 -53.85 52.89
N PRO A 934 3.58 -54.81 51.95
CA PRO A 934 4.64 -55.52 51.20
C PRO A 934 4.35 -55.90 49.71
N LYS A 935 5.19 -56.78 49.12
CA LYS A 935 5.24 -57.23 47.68
C LYS A 935 4.98 -58.75 47.56
N PRO A 936 4.90 -59.32 46.34
CA PRO A 936 6.11 -59.95 45.75
C PRO A 936 6.35 -59.71 44.23
N LYS A 937 7.47 -60.22 43.69
CA LYS A 937 7.85 -60.31 42.26
C LYS A 937 8.21 -61.77 41.92
N PRO A 938 8.12 -62.23 40.66
CA PRO A 938 9.34 -62.53 39.87
C PRO A 938 9.18 -62.29 38.34
N LYS A 939 10.16 -62.47 37.44
CA LYS A 939 11.62 -62.17 37.38
C LYS A 939 12.05 -62.05 35.86
N PRO A 940 13.26 -61.57 35.50
CA PRO A 940 13.56 -61.01 34.15
C PRO A 940 14.82 -61.59 33.44
N LYS A 941 15.34 -60.84 32.43
CA LYS A 941 16.66 -60.85 31.74
C LYS A 941 16.78 -61.67 30.43
N PRO A 942 17.76 -61.37 29.52
CA PRO A 942 18.98 -60.54 29.70
C PRO A 942 19.17 -59.32 28.76
N ASN A 943 20.22 -58.52 29.07
CA ASN A 943 20.84 -57.52 28.20
C ASN A 943 22.20 -58.03 27.69
N THR A 944 22.54 -57.71 26.45
CA THR A 944 23.90 -57.55 25.88
C THR A 944 23.74 -56.84 24.51
N THR A 945 24.61 -55.95 24.01
CA THR A 945 25.92 -55.45 24.48
C THR A 945 25.99 -53.93 24.21
N ALA A 946 27.03 -53.23 24.70
CA ALA A 946 27.16 -51.78 24.56
C ALA A 946 28.08 -51.34 23.39
N THR A 947 27.77 -50.19 22.78
CA THR A 947 28.72 -49.38 21.99
C THR A 947 28.54 -47.89 22.30
N THR A 948 29.68 -47.23 22.46
CA THR A 948 29.98 -45.79 22.60
C THR A 948 28.88 -44.74 22.34
N THR A 949 28.71 -43.82 23.29
CA THR A 949 28.04 -42.53 23.10
C THR A 949 28.90 -41.56 22.28
N LEU A 950 28.36 -40.99 21.20
CA LEU A 950 28.86 -39.75 20.61
C LEU A 950 28.08 -38.55 21.17
N PRO A 951 28.71 -37.37 21.37
CA PRO A 951 28.00 -36.14 21.68
C PRO A 951 27.05 -35.75 20.54
N THR A 952 25.90 -35.17 20.87
CA THR A 952 25.07 -34.46 19.88
C THR A 952 25.54 -33.02 19.85
N GLU A 953 26.46 -32.71 18.95
CA GLU A 953 26.88 -31.32 18.71
C GLU A 953 25.73 -30.51 18.12
N THR A 954 25.61 -29.25 18.56
CA THR A 954 24.78 -28.24 17.89
C THR A 954 25.34 -27.99 16.49
N PRO A 955 24.48 -27.80 15.46
CA PRO A 955 24.96 -27.52 14.11
C PRO A 955 25.75 -26.21 14.08
N THR A 956 27.06 -26.30 13.92
CA THR A 956 27.90 -25.17 13.57
C THR A 956 27.53 -24.68 12.18
N THR A 957 27.44 -23.36 12.00
CA THR A 957 27.31 -22.73 10.69
C THR A 957 28.56 -23.04 9.87
N LEU A 958 28.39 -23.80 8.78
CA LEU A 958 29.46 -24.07 7.82
C LEU A 958 29.95 -22.75 7.21
N SER A 959 31.26 -22.59 7.01
CA SER A 959 31.81 -21.35 6.43
C SER A 959 31.32 -21.14 4.99
N LYS A 960 31.31 -19.88 4.52
CA LYS A 960 30.90 -19.53 3.15
C LYS A 960 31.68 -20.29 2.08
N GLU A 961 32.96 -20.55 2.33
CA GLU A 961 33.84 -21.38 1.49
C GLU A 961 33.41 -22.85 1.48
N GLN A 962 33.04 -23.42 2.63
CA GLN A 962 32.52 -24.79 2.75
C GLN A 962 31.15 -24.92 2.06
N GLN A 963 30.31 -23.89 2.12
CA GLN A 963 29.04 -23.86 1.39
C GLN A 963 29.28 -23.92 -0.13
N LEU A 964 30.12 -23.03 -0.66
CA LEU A 964 30.45 -22.99 -2.10
C LEU A 964 31.10 -24.29 -2.62
N TYR A 965 31.99 -24.92 -1.85
CA TYR A 965 32.55 -26.24 -2.18
C TYR A 965 31.48 -27.34 -2.19
N ASN A 966 30.57 -27.34 -1.21
CA ASN A 966 29.47 -28.31 -1.14
C ASN A 966 28.46 -28.13 -2.29
N ASP A 967 28.19 -26.90 -2.71
CA ASP A 967 27.31 -26.58 -3.84
C ASP A 967 27.96 -26.92 -5.19
N ALA A 968 29.27 -26.70 -5.34
CA ALA A 968 30.03 -27.20 -6.49
C ALA A 968 30.00 -28.73 -6.58
N LEU A 969 30.16 -29.43 -5.44
CA LEU A 969 29.98 -30.88 -5.35
C LEU A 969 28.55 -31.31 -5.70
N GLN A 970 27.51 -30.64 -5.19
CA GLN A 970 26.12 -30.98 -5.54
C GLN A 970 25.85 -30.76 -7.04
N THR A 971 26.43 -29.72 -7.63
CA THR A 971 26.33 -29.42 -9.07
C THR A 971 27.00 -30.50 -9.91
N HIS A 972 28.22 -30.93 -9.54
CA HIS A 972 28.91 -32.06 -10.19
C HIS A 972 28.08 -33.33 -10.09
N LEU A 973 27.61 -33.69 -8.89
CA LEU A 973 26.78 -34.88 -8.69
C LEU A 973 25.48 -34.84 -9.51
N HIS A 974 24.78 -33.69 -9.54
CA HIS A 974 23.56 -33.54 -10.34
C HIS A 974 23.84 -33.76 -11.84
N ASN A 975 24.95 -33.21 -12.35
CA ASN A 975 25.34 -33.35 -13.76
C ASN A 975 25.84 -34.77 -14.11
N THR A 976 26.45 -35.49 -13.17
CA THR A 976 27.11 -36.80 -13.43
C THR A 976 26.23 -38.01 -13.12
N ILE A 977 25.38 -37.96 -12.08
CA ILE A 977 24.49 -39.07 -11.70
C ILE A 977 23.00 -38.73 -11.79
N GLY A 978 22.64 -37.48 -12.11
CA GLY A 978 21.25 -37.03 -12.24
C GLY A 978 20.57 -36.75 -10.89
N SER A 979 19.25 -36.60 -10.94
CA SER A 979 18.42 -36.46 -9.73
C SER A 979 18.09 -37.84 -9.10
N PRO A 980 17.89 -37.92 -7.77
CA PRO A 980 17.52 -39.18 -7.10
C PRO A 980 16.16 -39.70 -7.60
N PRO A 981 15.98 -41.02 -7.74
CA PRO A 981 14.74 -41.60 -8.28
C PRO A 981 13.53 -41.25 -7.42
N ALA A 982 12.51 -40.65 -8.04
CA ALA A 982 11.33 -40.16 -7.35
C ALA A 982 10.50 -41.29 -6.70
N LYS A 983 9.99 -41.03 -5.49
CA LYS A 983 9.27 -42.04 -4.69
C LYS A 983 7.90 -42.37 -5.31
N PRO A 984 7.60 -43.65 -5.60
CA PRO A 984 6.38 -44.01 -6.31
C PRO A 984 5.11 -43.75 -5.50
N GLY A 985 4.05 -43.32 -6.21
CA GLY A 985 2.71 -43.10 -5.65
C GLY A 985 2.02 -44.42 -5.27
N LYS A 986 1.21 -44.39 -4.20
CA LYS A 986 0.51 -45.57 -3.69
C LYS A 986 -0.83 -45.79 -4.38
N ILE A 987 -1.05 -47.00 -4.91
CA ILE A 987 -2.35 -47.47 -5.40
C ILE A 987 -3.32 -47.58 -4.20
N ALA A 988 -4.58 -47.17 -4.37
CA ALA A 988 -5.58 -47.20 -3.32
C ALA A 988 -5.93 -48.63 -2.85
N LEU A 989 -6.19 -48.78 -1.54
CA LEU A 989 -6.34 -50.07 -0.84
C LEU A 989 -7.73 -50.26 -0.16
N ASN A 990 -8.76 -49.52 -0.58
CA ASN A 990 -10.10 -49.62 -0.01
C ASN A 990 -11.07 -50.31 -1.00
N PRO A 991 -11.55 -51.55 -0.72
CA PRO A 991 -12.45 -52.29 -1.62
C PRO A 991 -13.73 -51.52 -1.96
N PHE A 992 -14.29 -50.81 -0.97
CA PHE A 992 -15.54 -50.06 -1.13
C PHE A 992 -15.42 -48.93 -2.16
N LEU A 993 -14.25 -48.32 -2.34
CA LEU A 993 -14.07 -47.24 -3.34
C LEU A 993 -14.05 -47.78 -4.78
N THR A 994 -13.71 -49.05 -4.97
CA THR A 994 -13.80 -49.72 -6.28
C THR A 994 -15.24 -50.17 -6.53
N PHE A 995 -15.86 -50.88 -5.58
CA PHE A 995 -17.29 -51.24 -5.63
C PHE A 995 -18.20 -50.02 -5.84
N GLN A 996 -17.85 -48.87 -5.22
CA GLN A 996 -18.56 -47.61 -5.40
C GLN A 996 -18.61 -47.13 -6.86
N LYS A 997 -17.58 -47.39 -7.67
CA LYS A 997 -17.59 -47.01 -9.09
C LYS A 997 -18.60 -47.86 -9.86
N ASP A 998 -18.51 -49.17 -9.71
CA ASP A 998 -19.28 -50.14 -10.51
C ASP A 998 -20.77 -50.14 -10.15
N TYR A 999 -21.09 -50.00 -8.86
CA TYR A 999 -22.47 -50.00 -8.37
C TYR A 999 -23.11 -48.61 -8.28
N TRP A 1000 -22.40 -47.53 -8.62
CA TRP A 1000 -22.90 -46.14 -8.56
C TRP A 1000 -24.24 -45.96 -9.31
N ILE A 1001 -24.31 -46.47 -10.55
CA ILE A 1001 -25.47 -46.30 -11.42
C ILE A 1001 -26.66 -47.12 -10.89
N ARG A 1002 -26.41 -48.35 -10.41
CA ARG A 1002 -27.44 -49.23 -9.84
C ARG A 1002 -28.02 -48.66 -8.54
N ALA A 1003 -27.16 -48.18 -7.63
CA ALA A 1003 -27.58 -47.51 -6.40
C ALA A 1003 -28.39 -46.23 -6.72
N LYS A 1004 -27.95 -45.43 -7.69
CA LYS A 1004 -28.67 -44.24 -8.15
C LYS A 1004 -30.06 -44.59 -8.68
N GLN A 1005 -30.18 -45.56 -9.57
CA GLN A 1005 -31.46 -46.01 -10.13
C GLN A 1005 -32.41 -46.53 -9.05
N LYS A 1006 -31.91 -47.30 -8.06
CA LYS A 1006 -32.70 -47.77 -6.91
C LYS A 1006 -33.24 -46.60 -6.08
N CYS A 1007 -32.43 -45.57 -5.83
CA CYS A 1007 -32.88 -44.35 -5.14
C CYS A 1007 -33.91 -43.57 -5.96
N GLU A 1008 -33.66 -43.35 -7.26
CA GLU A 1008 -34.56 -42.59 -8.14
C GLU A 1008 -35.91 -43.28 -8.28
N ASN A 1009 -35.95 -44.60 -8.48
CA ASN A 1009 -37.21 -45.36 -8.57
C ASN A 1009 -38.00 -45.31 -7.25
N ASN A 1010 -37.34 -45.51 -6.10
CA ASN A 1010 -38.00 -45.39 -4.79
C ASN A 1010 -38.57 -43.99 -4.57
N LYS A 1011 -37.85 -42.94 -4.99
CA LYS A 1011 -38.29 -41.55 -4.82
C LYS A 1011 -39.48 -41.21 -5.72
N ARG A 1012 -39.47 -41.65 -6.98
CA ARG A 1012 -40.62 -41.51 -7.91
C ARG A 1012 -41.86 -42.23 -7.39
N ALA A 1013 -41.69 -43.44 -6.84
CA ALA A 1013 -42.79 -44.18 -6.23
C ALA A 1013 -43.35 -43.50 -4.96
N ALA A 1014 -42.51 -42.84 -4.17
CA ALA A 1014 -42.91 -42.14 -2.95
C ALA A 1014 -43.52 -40.74 -3.20
N THR A 1015 -43.12 -40.04 -4.28
CA THR A 1015 -43.61 -38.68 -4.60
C THR A 1015 -44.65 -38.65 -5.73
N ASN A 1016 -44.86 -39.77 -6.42
CA ASN A 1016 -45.70 -39.90 -7.62
C ASN A 1016 -45.32 -38.98 -8.80
N ASP A 1017 -44.12 -38.40 -8.78
CA ASP A 1017 -43.53 -37.61 -9.87
C ASP A 1017 -42.59 -38.51 -10.70
N PRO A 1018 -42.83 -38.73 -12.01
CA PRO A 1018 -41.97 -39.56 -12.85
C PRO A 1018 -40.56 -38.95 -13.08
N ASN A 1019 -40.36 -37.65 -12.85
CA ASN A 1019 -39.08 -36.97 -13.07
C ASN A 1019 -38.18 -36.89 -11.83
N ALA A 1020 -38.63 -37.39 -10.67
CA ALA A 1020 -37.89 -37.26 -9.42
C ALA A 1020 -36.48 -37.89 -9.51
N LYS A 1021 -35.50 -37.18 -8.91
CA LYS A 1021 -34.07 -37.53 -8.89
C LYS A 1021 -33.54 -37.62 -7.46
N ALA A 1022 -32.62 -38.56 -7.24
CA ALA A 1022 -32.01 -38.80 -5.94
C ALA A 1022 -30.84 -37.83 -5.68
N ALA A 1023 -30.73 -37.36 -4.44
CA ALA A 1023 -29.61 -36.55 -4.00
C ALA A 1023 -28.34 -37.42 -3.90
N ARG A 1024 -27.16 -36.82 -4.10
CA ARG A 1024 -25.89 -37.58 -4.17
C ARG A 1024 -25.59 -38.36 -2.89
N ASP A 1025 -26.08 -37.88 -1.75
CA ASP A 1025 -25.86 -38.50 -0.45
C ASP A 1025 -26.90 -39.58 -0.10
N GLU A 1026 -28.12 -39.50 -0.64
CA GLU A 1026 -29.07 -40.63 -0.66
C GLU A 1026 -28.47 -41.82 -1.41
N VAL A 1027 -27.87 -41.56 -2.58
CA VAL A 1027 -27.17 -42.57 -3.38
C VAL A 1027 -25.97 -43.16 -2.63
N ARG A 1028 -25.18 -42.33 -1.92
CA ARG A 1028 -24.08 -42.81 -1.07
C ARG A 1028 -24.56 -43.69 0.09
N ALA A 1029 -25.66 -43.32 0.76
CA ALA A 1029 -26.23 -44.08 1.85
C ALA A 1029 -26.70 -45.47 1.38
N VAL A 1030 -27.45 -45.52 0.28
CA VAL A 1030 -27.92 -46.79 -0.33
C VAL A 1030 -26.76 -47.61 -0.88
N LEU A 1031 -25.72 -47.01 -1.44
CA LEU A 1031 -24.54 -47.77 -1.90
C LEU A 1031 -23.74 -48.35 -0.72
N GLY A 1032 -23.56 -47.58 0.35
CA GLY A 1032 -22.98 -48.07 1.60
C GLY A 1032 -23.79 -49.19 2.25
N GLN A 1033 -25.12 -49.17 2.08
CA GLN A 1033 -26.00 -50.28 2.47
C GLN A 1033 -25.84 -51.49 1.53
N MET A 1034 -25.87 -51.30 0.22
CA MET A 1034 -25.64 -52.35 -0.78
C MET A 1034 -24.28 -53.05 -0.63
N TRP A 1035 -23.25 -52.37 -0.12
CA TRP A 1035 -21.99 -53.03 0.22
C TRP A 1035 -22.11 -53.93 1.46
N ARG A 1036 -22.77 -53.45 2.53
CA ARG A 1036 -23.01 -54.25 3.75
C ARG A 1036 -23.97 -55.43 3.55
N GLU A 1037 -24.86 -55.33 2.57
CA GLU A 1037 -25.83 -56.36 2.17
C GLU A 1037 -25.34 -57.23 1.00
N ALA A 1038 -24.18 -56.92 0.41
CA ALA A 1038 -23.58 -57.75 -0.63
C ALA A 1038 -23.11 -59.08 -0.05
N ASP A 1039 -23.36 -60.16 -0.79
CA ASP A 1039 -22.90 -61.49 -0.42
C ASP A 1039 -21.37 -61.63 -0.63
N GLU A 1040 -20.80 -62.68 -0.03
CA GLU A 1040 -19.36 -62.91 -0.05
C GLU A 1040 -18.82 -63.08 -1.49
N GLN A 1041 -19.60 -63.64 -2.43
CA GLN A 1041 -19.18 -63.73 -3.83
C GLN A 1041 -19.10 -62.36 -4.52
N THR A 1042 -20.02 -61.43 -4.20
CA THR A 1042 -19.99 -60.06 -4.75
C THR A 1042 -18.86 -59.21 -4.15
N GLN A 1043 -18.55 -59.36 -2.86
CA GLN A 1043 -17.46 -58.61 -2.21
C GLN A 1043 -16.07 -59.14 -2.61
N ARG A 1044 -15.92 -60.46 -2.75
CA ARG A 1044 -14.66 -61.18 -2.97
C ARG A 1044 -13.73 -60.58 -4.05
N PRO A 1045 -14.14 -60.30 -5.31
CA PRO A 1045 -13.23 -59.78 -6.33
C PRO A 1045 -12.63 -58.42 -5.95
N TYR A 1046 -13.35 -57.58 -5.20
CA TYR A 1046 -12.82 -56.30 -4.71
C TYR A 1046 -11.78 -56.48 -3.61
N HIS A 1047 -11.94 -57.50 -2.75
CA HIS A 1047 -10.95 -57.85 -1.74
C HIS A 1047 -9.71 -58.51 -2.35
N GLU A 1048 -9.88 -59.41 -3.32
CA GLU A 1048 -8.77 -60.02 -4.07
C GLU A 1048 -7.99 -58.96 -4.86
N GLN A 1049 -8.66 -58.01 -5.52
CA GLN A 1049 -8.00 -56.86 -6.16
C GLN A 1049 -7.23 -55.98 -5.15
N MET A 1050 -7.71 -55.80 -3.92
CA MET A 1050 -6.94 -55.06 -2.90
C MET A 1050 -5.74 -55.85 -2.36
N ALA A 1051 -5.76 -57.18 -2.41
CA ALA A 1051 -4.60 -58.01 -2.11
C ALA A 1051 -3.52 -57.83 -3.21
N VAL A 1052 -3.92 -57.89 -4.48
CA VAL A 1052 -3.03 -57.60 -5.63
C VAL A 1052 -2.46 -56.17 -5.54
N ASN A 1053 -3.30 -55.16 -5.36
CA ASN A 1053 -2.85 -53.77 -5.21
C ASN A 1053 -1.87 -53.58 -4.03
N ARG A 1054 -2.00 -54.36 -2.94
CA ARG A 1054 -1.08 -54.34 -1.80
C ARG A 1054 0.26 -54.98 -2.17
N GLN A 1055 0.24 -56.11 -2.89
CA GLN A 1055 1.45 -56.75 -3.39
C GLN A 1055 2.21 -55.83 -4.35
N THR A 1056 1.54 -55.28 -5.36
CA THR A 1056 2.16 -54.34 -6.31
C THR A 1056 2.71 -53.08 -5.63
N ASN A 1057 2.00 -52.51 -4.64
CA ASN A 1057 2.51 -51.39 -3.85
C ASN A 1057 3.80 -51.73 -3.08
N ASN A 1058 3.96 -52.98 -2.62
CA ASN A 1058 5.17 -53.43 -1.94
C ASN A 1058 6.30 -53.69 -2.95
N GLU A 1059 6.04 -54.40 -4.05
CA GLU A 1059 7.02 -54.71 -5.11
C GLU A 1059 7.63 -53.42 -5.70
N VAL A 1060 6.77 -52.44 -6.01
CA VAL A 1060 7.18 -51.11 -6.51
C VAL A 1060 7.98 -50.33 -5.46
N LEU A 1061 7.68 -50.49 -4.16
CA LEU A 1061 8.43 -49.85 -3.07
C LEU A 1061 9.81 -50.50 -2.85
N GLU A 1062 9.92 -51.83 -2.93
CA GLU A 1062 11.21 -52.53 -2.83
C GLU A 1062 12.09 -52.26 -4.07
N THR A 1063 11.49 -52.15 -5.26
CA THR A 1063 12.20 -51.73 -6.47
C THR A 1063 12.78 -50.32 -6.31
N TRP A 1064 11.98 -49.37 -5.82
CA TRP A 1064 12.44 -48.01 -5.55
C TRP A 1064 13.54 -47.95 -4.48
N LYS A 1065 13.44 -48.75 -3.40
CA LYS A 1065 14.52 -48.87 -2.40
C LYS A 1065 15.83 -49.37 -3.01
N GLY A 1066 15.77 -50.36 -3.91
CA GLY A 1066 16.95 -50.86 -4.64
C GLY A 1066 17.61 -49.77 -5.48
N GLN A 1067 16.80 -49.04 -6.26
CA GLN A 1067 17.26 -47.91 -7.08
C GLN A 1067 17.84 -46.77 -6.23
N MET A 1068 17.24 -46.44 -5.08
CA MET A 1068 17.79 -45.47 -4.12
C MET A 1068 19.13 -45.93 -3.54
N ALA A 1069 19.26 -47.19 -3.12
CA ALA A 1069 20.51 -47.71 -2.56
C ALA A 1069 21.64 -47.75 -3.61
N GLU A 1070 21.33 -48.06 -4.87
CA GLU A 1070 22.29 -47.98 -5.98
C GLU A 1070 22.68 -46.52 -6.30
N TYR A 1071 21.72 -45.59 -6.30
CA TYR A 1071 21.98 -44.16 -6.45
C TYR A 1071 22.85 -43.61 -5.32
N GLU A 1072 22.56 -43.95 -4.05
CA GLU A 1072 23.34 -43.55 -2.88
C GLU A 1072 24.77 -44.12 -2.93
N LYS A 1073 24.93 -45.38 -3.36
CA LYS A 1073 26.24 -46.00 -3.59
C LYS A 1073 27.03 -45.25 -4.66
N ARG A 1074 26.43 -44.98 -5.83
CA ARG A 1074 27.07 -44.21 -6.91
C ARG A 1074 27.39 -42.78 -6.47
N ARG A 1075 26.53 -42.13 -5.69
CA ARG A 1075 26.76 -40.80 -5.11
C ARG A 1075 27.98 -40.79 -4.19
N ALA A 1076 28.13 -41.80 -3.33
CA ALA A 1076 29.30 -41.91 -2.46
C ALA A 1076 30.59 -42.20 -3.24
N GLU A 1077 30.54 -43.08 -4.24
CA GLU A 1077 31.67 -43.40 -5.12
C GLU A 1077 32.14 -42.17 -5.93
N GLU A 1078 31.20 -41.40 -6.49
CA GLU A 1078 31.47 -40.19 -7.27
C GLU A 1078 31.92 -39.01 -6.38
N THR A 1079 31.30 -38.82 -5.21
CA THR A 1079 31.73 -37.80 -4.22
C THR A 1079 33.19 -38.04 -3.84
N GLY A 1080 33.51 -39.26 -3.40
CA GLY A 1080 34.88 -39.64 -3.05
C GLY A 1080 35.82 -39.72 -4.24
N ALA A 1081 35.37 -39.60 -5.50
CA ALA A 1081 36.22 -39.42 -6.67
C ALA A 1081 36.48 -37.93 -6.95
N TRP A 1082 35.45 -37.10 -6.87
CA TRP A 1082 35.52 -35.65 -7.06
C TRP A 1082 36.38 -34.98 -5.98
N GLU A 1083 36.20 -35.33 -4.71
CA GLU A 1083 37.00 -34.82 -3.57
C GLU A 1083 38.50 -35.17 -3.68
N ARG A 1084 38.85 -36.28 -4.35
CA ARG A 1084 40.25 -36.67 -4.62
C ARG A 1084 40.86 -35.92 -5.80
N GLN A 1085 40.05 -35.49 -6.75
CA GLN A 1085 40.49 -34.65 -7.88
C GLN A 1085 40.53 -33.17 -7.50
N ASN A 1086 39.65 -32.75 -6.59
CA ASN A 1086 39.48 -31.39 -6.10
C ASN A 1086 39.62 -31.35 -4.56
N PRO A 1087 40.81 -31.63 -3.97
CA PRO A 1087 40.99 -31.53 -2.52
C PRO A 1087 40.64 -30.13 -2.03
N TYR A 1088 39.86 -30.03 -0.94
CA TYR A 1088 39.25 -28.78 -0.44
C TYR A 1088 40.20 -27.57 -0.49
N ASP A 1089 41.36 -27.65 0.17
CA ASP A 1089 42.34 -26.55 0.25
C ASP A 1089 42.83 -26.09 -1.13
N LYS A 1090 42.97 -27.02 -2.08
CA LYS A 1090 43.39 -26.73 -3.47
C LYS A 1090 42.24 -26.14 -4.28
N TRP A 1091 41.03 -26.68 -4.15
CA TRP A 1091 39.86 -26.16 -4.87
C TRP A 1091 39.52 -24.74 -4.41
N VAL A 1092 39.57 -24.48 -3.09
CA VAL A 1092 39.43 -23.13 -2.51
C VAL A 1092 40.54 -22.22 -3.04
N GLY A 1093 41.80 -22.66 -3.00
CA GLY A 1093 42.94 -21.90 -3.51
C GLY A 1093 42.86 -21.56 -5.01
N GLU A 1094 42.26 -22.41 -5.84
CA GLU A 1094 42.17 -22.20 -7.29
C GLU A 1094 40.88 -21.49 -7.75
N ASN A 1095 39.77 -21.59 -7.00
CA ASN A 1095 38.47 -21.07 -7.43
C ASN A 1095 37.97 -19.88 -6.59
N LEU A 1096 38.46 -19.71 -5.35
CA LEU A 1096 38.10 -18.58 -4.48
C LEU A 1096 39.24 -17.55 -4.32
N ASN A 1097 40.43 -17.83 -4.87
CA ASN A 1097 41.62 -16.97 -4.73
C ASN A 1097 42.15 -16.41 -6.08
N VAL A 1098 41.27 -16.19 -7.05
CA VAL A 1098 41.59 -15.52 -8.32
C VAL A 1098 41.51 -13.99 -8.14
N GLY A 1099 42.41 -13.46 -7.30
CA GLY A 1099 42.53 -12.02 -7.01
C GLY A 1099 43.95 -11.47 -7.16
N HIS A 1100 44.88 -12.25 -7.73
CA HIS A 1100 46.31 -11.90 -7.84
C HIS A 1100 46.96 -12.37 -9.16
N VAL A 1101 46.42 -11.87 -10.29
CA VAL A 1101 47.20 -11.47 -11.49
C VAL A 1101 46.62 -10.18 -12.02
#